data_AF-C6IML7-F1
#
_entry.id   AF-C6IML7-F1
#
_cell.length_a   1.000
_cell.length_b   1.000
_cell.length_c   1.000
_cell.angle_alpha   90.00
_cell.angle_beta   90.00
_cell.angle_gamma   90.00
#
_symmetry.space_group_name_H-M   'P 1'
#
loop_
_entity.id
_entity.type
_entity.pdbx_description
1 polymer ?
#
loop_
_entity_poly.entity_id
_entity_poly.type
_entity_poly.pdbx_seq_one_letter_code
_entity_poly.pdbx_strand_id
1 'polypeptide(L)'
;MKYILFTIAFLLASNCLKAQGQFEKVIGLTGAQGFPQPGVSNANTQGKIPVGLYTGTPNISIPLYEFKLRDNIQLPINLNYHIYNVKPNNLPSEVGLGWSLECGGCITRIIKNEPDISYESSSNEYKPITTEADLLTTADILVRVSGNYINTQDEYQFNFLGYTGSFMYSQEKSKWMVQSDSDIKIEFTSNTYNNTRSQLTSPLSQFYNYCRSEGTGFKNPLSCWLIDSFTLTTPDGYKYIFGGTDKTDYNLPFKGFLNLPAPITWHLSKIITPAGHEIEFTYEIMPFQINGNMSFCISLDALFWQTAMSYDYELLAPVQLATVKDVTDNKILARFHYSPSTQLPYDSQYAWETCMDHGPATFFTKEKNFTLNKLNSVVILDKINYQFTYTNSSTERLKLKTLTKTTPSGTQSTYSLNYFPNHLPGYNTGHYDNLGFNNGENFSYYFSKEFFENAIFADKQIAEGKEYTNKRMGDKGGFRVTAEMLKSITYPTHGRTEFIYEPNVISSMVSADRKTVQSAHLPYPGTPDYTYPGGLRIKEINNYDSNDELLTRKHYYYTKEFTPTTKGGVSSGILSFTPQYLWGWQLYNLLKSQNGGPEYYTLNAIMSQASNPLWYNSRGEYIGYSKVIECNEDKNGKLIDGYTVHTFSNFGPGYMDEDPIAMLNNKFSREYPPHVGTPYSPYTPCSSNALKRGMLLSKEQFDCAGHVKQKELFEYTPIQKDSILITEITTTNVMDYNSDDPTLGFLRFAFGGTYYQKFYSNLLSEKRTITYDDNGNTIEYKDKYEYNSVNKQIKLKTSEDGAGNVYEEKTRYVPDMLIFPFVPPYSSFYQMNQLHFTDYPLEVTKIKNGKVTENETYFYKLLTADSKSLVKDKVSILGKHADAATYQGLHNVGNELVADVSNIPATTYLAYDSYSNPTHIRNEKDKTETVYLYGYKGKYAIAEIKNSDYESVTGLLGNDLIKRLADATKPSYSDMQKVENLRTQLPASFITTYEYIPYIGISKIRDPKNVSTYFKYDDSGRLIEKTDHKGELISSYKYSNNL
;
A
#
# COMPACT_ATOMS: atom_id res chain seq x y z
N MET A 1 44.70 -19.00 -0.05
CA MET A 1 44.25 -18.38 -1.32
C MET A 1 42.77 -18.61 -1.64
N LYS A 2 42.29 -19.85 -1.87
CA LYS A 2 40.90 -20.17 -2.32
C LYS A 2 39.70 -19.68 -1.47
N TYR A 3 39.94 -18.98 -0.36
CA TYR A 3 38.92 -18.52 0.59
C TYR A 3 38.88 -16.99 0.75
N ILE A 4 39.77 -16.25 0.09
CA ILE A 4 39.97 -14.80 0.28
C ILE A 4 38.90 -14.02 -0.51
N LEU A 5 38.97 -14.12 -1.83
CA LEU A 5 38.05 -13.45 -2.75
C LEU A 5 36.64 -14.00 -2.63
N PHE A 6 36.49 -15.29 -2.34
CA PHE A 6 35.19 -15.89 -2.06
C PHE A 6 34.40 -15.04 -1.05
N THR A 7 35.01 -14.62 0.06
CA THR A 7 34.31 -13.86 1.11
C THR A 7 34.02 -12.40 0.73
N ILE A 8 34.81 -11.78 -0.16
CA ILE A 8 34.53 -10.43 -0.67
C ILE A 8 33.40 -10.49 -1.70
N ALA A 9 33.50 -11.39 -2.68
CA ALA A 9 32.46 -11.62 -3.69
C ALA A 9 31.14 -12.08 -3.05
N PHE A 10 31.20 -12.90 -2.00
CA PHE A 10 30.04 -13.26 -1.19
C PHE A 10 29.38 -12.04 -0.54
N LEU A 11 30.13 -11.10 0.06
CA LEU A 11 29.55 -9.89 0.65
C LEU A 11 28.85 -8.99 -0.38
N LEU A 12 29.40 -8.92 -1.59
CA LEU A 12 28.86 -8.13 -2.69
C LEU A 12 27.61 -8.77 -3.30
N ALA A 13 27.63 -10.09 -3.46
CA ALA A 13 26.43 -10.87 -3.72
C ALA A 13 25.40 -10.63 -2.61
N SER A 14 25.76 -10.77 -1.33
CA SER A 14 24.89 -10.52 -0.17
C SER A 14 24.28 -9.11 -0.15
N ASN A 15 24.99 -8.08 -0.60
CA ASN A 15 24.43 -6.72 -0.68
C ASN A 15 23.50 -6.55 -1.90
N CYS A 16 23.81 -7.14 -3.05
CA CYS A 16 22.84 -7.26 -4.16
C CYS A 16 21.60 -8.06 -3.75
N LEU A 17 21.78 -9.06 -2.91
CA LEU A 17 20.77 -9.96 -2.40
C LEU A 17 19.91 -9.33 -1.28
N LYS A 18 20.47 -8.43 -0.47
CA LYS A 18 19.69 -7.49 0.36
C LYS A 18 18.88 -6.53 -0.51
N ALA A 19 19.49 -5.91 -1.51
CA ALA A 19 18.80 -5.01 -2.44
C ALA A 19 17.67 -5.71 -3.20
N GLN A 20 17.89 -6.95 -3.62
CA GLN A 20 16.91 -7.79 -4.31
C GLN A 20 15.84 -8.37 -3.37
N GLY A 21 16.20 -8.76 -2.14
CA GLY A 21 15.23 -9.18 -1.13
C GLY A 21 14.25 -8.05 -0.78
N GLN A 22 14.70 -6.79 -0.83
CA GLN A 22 13.81 -5.64 -0.73
C GLN A 22 13.02 -5.39 -2.03
N PHE A 23 13.64 -5.51 -3.21
CA PHE A 23 12.94 -5.48 -4.52
C PHE A 23 11.76 -6.46 -4.58
N GLU A 24 11.96 -7.69 -4.13
CA GLU A 24 10.95 -8.76 -4.16
C GLU A 24 9.96 -8.69 -3.00
N LYS A 25 10.33 -8.16 -1.83
CA LYS A 25 9.34 -7.96 -0.74
C LYS A 25 8.43 -6.76 -1.02
N VAL A 26 8.92 -5.77 -1.77
CA VAL A 26 8.13 -4.63 -2.28
C VAL A 26 7.19 -5.05 -3.42
N ILE A 27 7.61 -5.94 -4.34
CA ILE A 27 6.85 -6.26 -5.57
C ILE A 27 6.16 -7.66 -5.53
N GLY A 28 6.63 -8.58 -4.69
CA GLY A 28 6.36 -10.01 -4.78
C GLY A 28 5.69 -10.66 -3.56
N LEU A 29 5.43 -9.93 -2.47
CA LEU A 29 4.50 -10.41 -1.43
C LEU A 29 3.06 -10.07 -1.83
N THR A 30 2.21 -11.09 -1.75
CA THR A 30 0.85 -11.12 -2.32
C THR A 30 -0.04 -9.96 -1.88
N GLY A 31 -0.45 -9.11 -2.83
CA GLY A 31 -1.64 -8.26 -2.73
C GLY A 31 -1.52 -6.95 -1.92
N ALA A 32 -0.36 -6.61 -1.36
CA ALA A 32 -0.27 -5.59 -0.30
C ALA A 32 0.14 -4.16 -0.71
N GLN A 33 0.59 -3.90 -1.94
CA GLN A 33 0.93 -2.52 -2.36
C GLN A 33 -0.32 -1.69 -2.68
N GLY A 34 -0.82 -0.99 -1.66
CA GLY A 34 -1.97 -0.10 -1.74
C GLY A 34 -1.67 1.20 -2.49
N PHE A 35 -1.99 1.22 -3.78
CA PHE A 35 -2.15 2.47 -4.52
C PHE A 35 -3.45 3.18 -4.10
N PRO A 36 -3.52 4.52 -4.16
CA PRO A 36 -4.65 5.28 -3.61
C PRO A 36 -5.99 4.80 -4.19
N GLN A 37 -6.94 4.51 -3.29
CA GLN A 37 -8.28 4.12 -3.71
C GLN A 37 -8.93 5.26 -4.51
N PRO A 38 -9.57 4.97 -5.66
CA PRO A 38 -10.50 5.91 -6.25
C PRO A 38 -11.67 6.09 -5.28
N GLY A 39 -11.90 7.33 -4.83
CA GLY A 39 -13.01 7.63 -3.92
C GLY A 39 -14.33 7.09 -4.45
N VAL A 40 -15.15 6.49 -3.57
CA VAL A 40 -16.36 5.74 -3.93
C VAL A 40 -17.48 6.66 -4.42
N SER A 41 -17.35 7.12 -5.66
CA SER A 41 -18.35 7.91 -6.37
C SER A 41 -18.15 7.81 -7.89
N ASN A 42 -18.34 6.62 -8.47
CA ASN A 42 -18.77 6.48 -9.89
C ASN A 42 -19.15 5.03 -10.30
N ALA A 43 -20.12 4.42 -9.61
CA ALA A 43 -20.81 3.22 -10.12
C ALA A 43 -21.63 3.49 -11.41
N ASN A 44 -21.71 4.75 -11.87
CA ASN A 44 -22.51 5.20 -13.00
C ASN A 44 -21.70 5.60 -14.25
N THR A 45 -20.37 5.45 -14.27
CA THR A 45 -19.56 5.68 -15.49
C THR A 45 -18.93 4.39 -15.98
N GLN A 46 -19.35 3.92 -17.16
CA GLN A 46 -18.70 2.80 -17.84
C GLN A 46 -17.23 3.13 -18.19
N GLY A 47 -16.34 2.14 -18.08
CA GLY A 47 -15.07 2.07 -18.82
C GLY A 47 -13.93 3.04 -18.44
N LYS A 48 -14.04 3.86 -17.40
CA LYS A 48 -12.94 4.78 -17.00
C LYS A 48 -12.03 4.18 -15.92
N ILE A 49 -11.10 3.33 -16.37
CA ILE A 49 -10.02 2.78 -15.53
C ILE A 49 -9.02 3.89 -15.19
N PRO A 50 -8.74 4.17 -13.90
CA PRO A 50 -7.73 5.15 -13.51
C PRO A 50 -6.33 4.70 -13.91
N VAL A 51 -5.43 5.66 -14.14
CA VAL A 51 -4.00 5.40 -14.42
C VAL A 51 -3.16 6.23 -13.45
N GLY A 52 -2.17 5.59 -12.82
CA GLY A 52 -1.10 6.27 -12.12
C GLY A 52 -0.24 7.01 -13.14
N LEU A 53 -0.64 8.24 -13.50
CA LEU A 53 -0.02 8.98 -14.61
C LEU A 53 1.50 9.09 -14.47
N TYR A 54 1.99 9.42 -13.28
CA TYR A 54 3.43 9.53 -12.98
C TYR A 54 4.23 8.24 -13.23
N THR A 55 3.60 7.06 -13.15
CA THR A 55 4.26 5.74 -13.26
C THR A 55 3.86 4.98 -14.53
N GLY A 56 2.77 5.37 -15.19
CA GLY A 56 2.21 4.68 -16.34
C GLY A 56 1.46 3.38 -16.01
N THR A 57 1.10 3.14 -14.75
CA THR A 57 0.40 1.93 -14.30
C THR A 57 -1.13 2.08 -14.39
N PRO A 58 -1.87 1.18 -15.07
CA PRO A 58 -3.33 1.17 -15.02
C PRO A 58 -3.82 0.51 -13.72
N ASN A 59 -4.80 1.13 -13.05
CA ASN A 59 -5.42 0.61 -11.84
C ASN A 59 -6.66 -0.22 -12.21
N ILE A 60 -6.43 -1.50 -12.53
CA ILE A 60 -7.45 -2.42 -13.03
C ILE A 60 -8.03 -3.20 -11.84
N SER A 61 -9.33 -3.06 -11.59
CA SER A 61 -10.04 -3.76 -10.51
C SER A 61 -11.39 -4.32 -10.98
N ILE A 62 -11.76 -5.48 -10.44
CA ILE A 62 -13.10 -6.09 -10.57
C ILE A 62 -13.68 -6.20 -9.15
N PRO A 63 -14.59 -5.30 -8.74
CA PRO A 63 -15.25 -5.40 -7.44
C PRO A 63 -16.23 -6.57 -7.46
N LEU A 64 -16.13 -7.45 -6.46
CA LEU A 64 -17.03 -8.60 -6.29
C LEU A 64 -18.23 -8.20 -5.43
N TYR A 65 -17.98 -7.60 -4.26
CA TYR A 65 -19.03 -7.18 -3.32
C TYR A 65 -18.51 -6.15 -2.32
N GLU A 66 -19.40 -5.35 -1.73
CA GLU A 66 -19.08 -4.40 -0.65
C GLU A 66 -20.08 -4.61 0.49
N PHE A 67 -19.62 -5.14 1.64
CA PHE A 67 -20.47 -5.30 2.81
C PHE A 67 -20.63 -3.95 3.52
N LYS A 68 -21.89 -3.50 3.64
CA LYS A 68 -22.28 -2.38 4.50
C LYS A 68 -22.74 -2.95 5.83
N LEU A 69 -21.80 -2.96 6.77
CA LEU A 69 -21.99 -3.51 8.10
C LEU A 69 -22.39 -2.38 9.05
N ARG A 70 -22.48 -2.67 10.34
CA ARG A 70 -22.93 -1.67 11.32
C ARG A 70 -21.75 -0.74 11.71
N ASP A 71 -22.06 0.33 12.44
CA ASP A 71 -21.13 1.40 12.86
C ASP A 71 -20.45 2.19 11.72
N ASN A 72 -20.86 1.93 10.47
CA ASN A 72 -20.30 2.40 9.19
C ASN A 72 -19.09 1.61 8.63
N ILE A 73 -18.83 0.39 9.12
CA ILE A 73 -17.87 -0.51 8.47
C ILE A 73 -18.26 -0.76 7.00
N GLN A 74 -17.32 -0.48 6.09
CA GLN A 74 -17.38 -0.86 4.68
C GLN A 74 -16.26 -1.87 4.41
N LEU A 75 -16.63 -3.10 4.03
CA LEU A 75 -15.67 -4.17 3.73
C LEU A 75 -15.84 -4.61 2.25
N PRO A 76 -14.98 -4.15 1.34
CA PRO A 76 -14.96 -4.61 -0.04
C PRO A 76 -14.31 -6.00 -0.18
N ILE A 77 -14.72 -6.70 -1.23
CA ILE A 77 -14.01 -7.83 -1.84
C ILE A 77 -13.73 -7.44 -3.29
N ASN A 78 -12.47 -7.27 -3.66
CA ASN A 78 -12.06 -6.90 -5.03
C ASN A 78 -11.04 -7.90 -5.58
N LEU A 79 -10.99 -8.05 -6.90
CA LEU A 79 -9.83 -8.56 -7.60
C LEU A 79 -9.07 -7.38 -8.21
N ASN A 80 -7.80 -7.22 -7.89
CA ASN A 80 -6.96 -6.13 -8.40
C ASN A 80 -5.86 -6.71 -9.30
N TYR A 81 -5.57 -6.06 -10.42
CA TYR A 81 -4.53 -6.48 -11.36
C TYR A 81 -3.43 -5.44 -11.46
N HIS A 82 -2.17 -5.87 -11.30
CA HIS A 82 -1.00 -5.00 -11.37
C HIS A 82 0.03 -5.50 -12.39
N ILE A 83 0.44 -4.61 -13.31
CA ILE A 83 1.33 -4.96 -14.43
C ILE A 83 2.73 -5.40 -13.98
N TYR A 84 3.25 -4.89 -12.86
CA TYR A 84 4.56 -5.29 -12.32
C TYR A 84 4.59 -6.70 -11.71
N ASN A 85 3.43 -7.34 -11.56
CA ASN A 85 3.32 -8.72 -11.06
C ASN A 85 3.37 -9.75 -12.21
N VAL A 86 3.55 -9.30 -13.46
CA VAL A 86 3.70 -10.14 -14.66
C VAL A 86 5.16 -10.13 -15.10
N LYS A 87 5.97 -10.99 -14.47
CA LYS A 87 7.42 -11.13 -14.70
C LYS A 87 7.81 -12.61 -14.77
N PRO A 88 8.87 -13.00 -15.50
CA PRO A 88 9.30 -14.40 -15.62
C PRO A 88 9.51 -15.12 -14.28
N ASN A 89 10.05 -14.43 -13.28
CA ASN A 89 10.42 -15.04 -12.00
C ASN A 89 9.40 -14.80 -10.87
N ASN A 90 8.32 -14.04 -11.12
CA ASN A 90 7.24 -13.87 -10.14
C ASN A 90 6.30 -15.09 -10.18
N LEU A 91 5.92 -15.59 -9.00
CA LEU A 91 4.82 -16.54 -8.89
C LEU A 91 3.46 -15.85 -9.10
N PRO A 92 2.50 -16.50 -9.79
CA PRO A 92 1.09 -16.11 -9.74
C PRO A 92 0.53 -16.17 -8.31
N SER A 93 -0.52 -15.38 -8.05
CA SER A 93 -1.35 -15.53 -6.84
C SER A 93 -2.38 -16.66 -7.00
N GLU A 94 -3.11 -16.95 -5.93
CA GLU A 94 -4.25 -17.86 -5.93
C GLU A 94 -5.39 -17.45 -6.87
N VAL A 95 -5.41 -16.18 -7.31
CA VAL A 95 -6.31 -15.66 -8.36
C VAL A 95 -5.60 -15.42 -9.71
N GLY A 96 -4.35 -15.87 -9.86
CA GLY A 96 -3.61 -15.92 -11.13
C GLY A 96 -2.60 -14.80 -11.36
N LEU A 97 -1.86 -14.91 -12.46
CA LEU A 97 -0.76 -14.04 -12.84
C LEU A 97 -1.23 -12.58 -12.99
N GLY A 98 -0.54 -11.67 -12.32
CA GLY A 98 -0.88 -10.25 -12.28
C GLY A 98 -2.03 -9.88 -11.33
N TRP A 99 -2.89 -10.83 -10.95
CA TRP A 99 -4.06 -10.59 -10.09
C TRP A 99 -3.74 -10.78 -8.59
N SER A 100 -4.53 -10.15 -7.73
CA SER A 100 -4.58 -10.39 -6.28
C SER A 100 -6.00 -10.23 -5.75
N LEU A 101 -6.34 -10.96 -4.69
CA LEU A 101 -7.59 -10.83 -3.95
C LEU A 101 -7.44 -9.81 -2.81
N GLU A 102 -8.23 -8.74 -2.83
CA GLU A 102 -8.33 -7.77 -1.73
C GLU A 102 -9.59 -8.07 -0.92
N CYS A 103 -9.43 -8.45 0.34
CA CYS A 103 -10.51 -8.54 1.32
C CYS A 103 -9.94 -8.26 2.72
N GLY A 104 -10.12 -7.03 3.22
CA GLY A 104 -9.49 -6.57 4.45
C GLY A 104 -8.14 -5.88 4.20
N GLY A 105 -7.03 -6.58 4.42
CA GLY A 105 -5.68 -6.07 4.24
C GLY A 105 -4.62 -6.86 5.01
N CYS A 106 -3.37 -6.39 5.02
CA CYS A 106 -2.29 -6.99 5.79
C CYS A 106 -1.20 -5.97 6.17
N ILE A 107 -0.26 -6.42 7.01
CA ILE A 107 1.01 -5.75 7.29
C ILE A 107 2.14 -6.64 6.78
N THR A 108 3.05 -6.13 5.94
CA THR A 108 4.26 -6.82 5.46
C THR A 108 5.51 -6.26 6.13
N ARG A 109 6.53 -7.09 6.35
CA ARG A 109 7.81 -6.69 6.96
C ARG A 109 8.95 -6.75 5.95
N ILE A 110 9.65 -5.64 5.82
CA ILE A 110 10.93 -5.53 5.12
C ILE A 110 12.04 -5.68 6.15
N ILE A 111 12.68 -6.85 6.15
CA ILE A 111 13.78 -7.16 7.07
C ILE A 111 15.04 -6.39 6.67
N LYS A 112 15.67 -5.71 7.63
CA LYS A 112 16.96 -5.01 7.46
C LYS A 112 18.06 -5.77 8.18
N ASN A 113 18.93 -6.42 7.41
CA ASN A 113 19.93 -7.40 7.88
C ASN A 113 19.29 -8.66 8.47
N GLU A 114 19.15 -8.73 9.79
CA GLU A 114 18.54 -9.85 10.52
C GLU A 114 17.14 -9.44 11.01
N PRO A 115 16.20 -10.37 11.20
CA PRO A 115 14.91 -10.01 11.79
C PRO A 115 15.12 -9.48 13.22
N ASP A 116 14.53 -8.33 13.56
CA ASP A 116 14.36 -7.88 14.95
C ASP A 116 13.78 -9.04 15.80
N ILE A 117 14.61 -9.65 16.67
CA ILE A 117 14.28 -10.77 17.57
C ILE A 117 14.77 -10.42 18.99
N SER A 118 13.82 -10.22 19.92
CA SER A 118 14.00 -9.96 21.36
C SER A 118 14.87 -8.77 21.78
N TYR A 119 14.24 -7.76 22.38
CA TYR A 119 14.87 -6.65 23.11
C TYR A 119 15.35 -7.03 24.54
N GLU A 120 15.58 -8.32 24.84
CA GLU A 120 15.90 -8.82 26.19
C GLU A 120 17.35 -9.32 26.35
N SER A 121 18.34 -8.48 26.02
CA SER A 121 19.66 -8.40 26.67
C SER A 121 20.54 -7.41 25.90
N SER A 122 20.60 -6.15 26.31
CA SER A 122 21.40 -5.72 27.45
C SER A 122 21.26 -4.20 27.62
N SER A 123 21.82 -3.64 28.69
CA SER A 123 21.81 -2.20 29.02
C SER A 123 22.67 -1.32 28.08
N ASN A 124 22.64 -1.59 26.77
CA ASN A 124 23.29 -0.75 25.76
C ASN A 124 22.39 0.45 25.46
N GLU A 125 22.66 1.54 26.17
CA GLU A 125 22.18 2.89 25.86
C GLU A 125 22.34 3.17 24.35
N TYR A 126 21.25 3.62 23.70
CA TYR A 126 21.28 3.96 22.27
C TYR A 126 22.30 5.08 22.03
N LYS A 127 23.29 4.80 21.16
CA LYS A 127 24.35 5.74 20.81
C LYS A 127 24.23 6.11 19.33
N PRO A 128 23.84 7.34 18.98
CA PRO A 128 23.72 7.76 17.59
C PRO A 128 25.11 7.89 16.94
N ILE A 129 25.36 7.14 15.88
CA ILE A 129 26.63 7.14 15.14
C ILE A 129 26.59 8.25 14.09
N THR A 130 27.02 9.46 14.44
CA THR A 130 26.92 10.65 13.57
C THR A 130 28.25 11.12 12.98
N THR A 131 29.38 10.51 13.34
CA THR A 131 30.70 10.86 12.79
C THR A 131 31.37 9.67 12.10
N GLU A 132 32.29 9.96 11.17
CA GLU A 132 33.15 8.94 10.53
C GLU A 132 33.98 8.17 11.58
N ALA A 133 34.41 8.82 12.67
CA ALA A 133 35.20 8.20 13.72
C ALA A 133 34.39 7.17 14.54
N ASP A 134 33.14 7.49 14.88
CA ASP A 134 32.24 6.55 15.57
C ASP A 134 31.88 5.36 14.66
N LEU A 135 31.69 5.64 13.36
CA LEU A 135 31.38 4.64 12.35
C LEU A 135 32.56 3.69 12.11
N LEU A 136 33.79 4.21 12.04
CA LEU A 136 35.03 3.44 11.97
C LEU A 136 35.23 2.59 13.23
N THR A 137 34.99 3.14 14.42
CA THR A 137 35.09 2.41 15.69
C THR A 137 34.08 1.27 15.75
N THR A 138 32.84 1.52 15.33
CA THR A 138 31.79 0.50 15.27
C THR A 138 32.13 -0.58 14.25
N ALA A 139 32.60 -0.20 13.06
CA ALA A 139 33.06 -1.13 12.03
C ALA A 139 34.20 -2.03 12.54
N ASP A 140 35.22 -1.46 13.21
CA ASP A 140 36.35 -2.20 13.78
C ASP A 140 35.89 -3.25 14.81
N ILE A 141 34.95 -2.91 15.69
CA ILE A 141 34.34 -3.86 16.65
C ILE A 141 33.63 -5.01 15.91
N LEU A 142 32.79 -4.69 14.92
CA LEU A 142 32.05 -5.67 14.12
C LEU A 142 32.98 -6.63 13.37
N VAL A 143 34.11 -6.13 12.81
CA VAL A 143 35.04 -7.02 12.09
C VAL A 143 35.94 -7.82 13.04
N ARG A 144 36.22 -7.33 14.26
CA ARG A 144 37.01 -8.08 15.27
C ARG A 144 36.27 -9.28 15.87
N VAL A 145 34.94 -9.21 15.99
CA VAL A 145 34.14 -10.23 16.68
C VAL A 145 33.15 -10.88 15.71
N SER A 146 33.44 -12.11 15.31
CA SER A 146 32.55 -12.90 14.45
C SER A 146 31.19 -13.12 15.12
N GLY A 147 30.10 -12.84 14.39
CA GLY A 147 28.72 -12.95 14.89
C GLY A 147 28.13 -11.65 15.47
N ASN A 148 28.87 -10.54 15.52
CA ASN A 148 28.30 -9.24 15.85
C ASN A 148 27.70 -8.56 14.60
N TYR A 149 26.51 -7.99 14.76
CA TYR A 149 25.79 -7.23 13.74
C TYR A 149 25.26 -5.91 14.35
N ILE A 150 25.07 -4.88 13.53
CA ILE A 150 24.24 -3.73 13.96
C ILE A 150 22.78 -4.14 13.81
N ASN A 151 21.99 -3.99 14.87
CA ASN A 151 20.55 -4.18 14.75
C ASN A 151 19.93 -2.97 14.04
N THR A 152 19.70 -3.12 12.74
CA THR A 152 19.00 -2.16 11.89
C THR A 152 17.51 -2.43 11.95
N GLN A 153 16.75 -1.46 12.45
CA GLN A 153 15.30 -1.60 12.67
C GLN A 153 14.56 -1.98 11.38
N ASP A 154 13.68 -2.98 11.50
CA ASP A 154 12.83 -3.42 10.40
C ASP A 154 11.76 -2.37 10.05
N GLU A 155 11.32 -2.38 8.78
CA GLU A 155 10.21 -1.56 8.31
C GLU A 155 8.97 -2.42 8.10
N TYR A 156 7.83 -1.98 8.64
CA TYR A 156 6.54 -2.65 8.53
C TYR A 156 5.62 -1.79 7.67
N GLN A 157 5.14 -2.31 6.55
CA GLN A 157 4.26 -1.61 5.62
C GLN A 157 2.84 -2.14 5.77
N PHE A 158 1.84 -1.25 5.78
CA PHE A 158 0.43 -1.63 5.94
C PHE A 158 -0.42 -1.12 4.79
N ASN A 159 -1.40 -1.93 4.41
CA ASN A 159 -2.48 -1.57 3.50
C ASN A 159 -3.76 -2.31 3.91
N PHE A 160 -4.78 -1.57 4.30
CA PHE A 160 -6.10 -2.11 4.64
C PHE A 160 -7.18 -1.04 4.50
N LEU A 161 -8.30 -1.38 3.86
CA LEU A 161 -9.57 -0.61 3.92
C LEU A 161 -9.43 0.91 3.70
N GLY A 162 -8.53 1.33 2.80
CA GLY A 162 -8.26 2.73 2.48
C GLY A 162 -7.09 3.39 3.22
N TYR A 163 -6.57 2.76 4.29
CA TYR A 163 -5.39 3.20 5.03
C TYR A 163 -4.12 2.57 4.50
N THR A 164 -3.10 3.38 4.22
CA THR A 164 -1.78 2.94 3.78
C THR A 164 -0.66 3.69 4.51
N GLY A 165 0.50 3.05 4.62
CA GLY A 165 1.67 3.66 5.24
C GLY A 165 2.74 2.64 5.63
N SER A 166 3.75 3.12 6.37
CA SER A 166 4.78 2.29 6.99
C SER A 166 5.11 2.75 8.40
N PHE A 167 5.70 1.85 9.20
CA PHE A 167 6.17 2.17 10.54
C PHE A 167 7.45 1.41 10.92
N MET A 168 8.19 1.98 11.88
CA MET A 168 9.50 1.52 12.34
C MET A 168 9.70 1.86 13.82
N TYR A 169 10.33 1.00 14.60
CA TYR A 169 10.54 1.25 16.04
C TYR A 169 11.80 2.07 16.30
N SER A 170 11.65 3.35 16.64
CA SER A 170 12.78 4.20 17.02
C SER A 170 13.28 3.85 18.42
N GLN A 171 14.50 3.32 18.53
CA GLN A 171 15.19 3.13 19.82
C GLN A 171 15.36 4.46 20.57
N GLU A 172 15.88 5.49 19.89
CA GLU A 172 16.08 6.85 20.41
C GLU A 172 14.83 7.43 21.09
N LYS A 173 13.68 7.31 20.42
CA LYS A 173 12.40 7.87 20.88
C LYS A 173 11.57 6.85 21.67
N SER A 174 12.06 5.61 21.80
CA SER A 174 11.38 4.45 22.41
C SER A 174 9.91 4.29 21.98
N LYS A 175 9.63 4.53 20.69
CA LYS A 175 8.28 4.50 20.11
C LYS A 175 8.27 4.08 18.64
N TRP A 176 7.13 3.58 18.18
CA TRP A 176 6.85 3.43 16.76
C TRP A 176 6.73 4.80 16.08
N MET A 177 7.48 4.99 14.99
CA MET A 177 7.36 6.12 14.07
C MET A 177 6.50 5.68 12.90
N VAL A 178 5.48 6.48 12.52
CA VAL A 178 4.47 6.09 11.53
C VAL A 178 4.42 7.11 10.39
N GLN A 179 4.71 6.64 9.18
CA GLN A 179 4.55 7.38 7.93
C GLN A 179 3.20 6.98 7.33
N SER A 180 2.22 7.89 7.41
CA SER A 180 0.88 7.75 6.82
C SER A 180 0.22 9.12 6.81
N ASP A 181 -0.70 9.37 5.89
CA ASP A 181 -1.46 10.63 5.88
C ASP A 181 -2.56 10.66 6.97
N SER A 182 -2.89 9.51 7.57
CA SER A 182 -3.72 9.40 8.77
C SER A 182 -2.89 9.29 10.05
N ASP A 183 -3.51 9.61 11.18
CA ASP A 183 -2.95 9.38 12.51
C ASP A 183 -3.25 7.94 12.98
N ILE A 184 -2.33 7.01 12.71
CA ILE A 184 -2.49 5.58 13.05
C ILE A 184 -1.68 5.25 14.31
N LYS A 185 -2.36 4.77 15.37
CA LYS A 185 -1.71 4.26 16.58
C LYS A 185 -1.31 2.80 16.39
N ILE A 186 -0.05 2.46 16.69
CA ILE A 186 0.48 1.08 16.64
C ILE A 186 0.56 0.49 18.05
N GLU A 187 -0.08 -0.66 18.25
CA GLU A 187 0.08 -1.56 19.40
C GLU A 187 0.51 -2.94 18.87
N PHE A 188 1.21 -3.76 19.66
CA PHE A 188 1.62 -5.11 19.24
C PHE A 188 1.65 -6.11 20.41
N THR A 189 1.61 -7.40 20.07
CA THR A 189 1.85 -8.49 21.02
C THR A 189 2.98 -9.38 20.51
N SER A 190 3.61 -10.12 21.41
CA SER A 190 4.75 -11.00 21.06
C SER A 190 4.68 -12.29 21.86
N ASN A 191 5.19 -13.36 21.25
CA ASN A 191 5.23 -14.70 21.82
C ASN A 191 6.67 -15.21 21.86
N THR A 192 7.06 -15.79 23.00
CA THR A 192 8.34 -16.50 23.16
C THR A 192 8.10 -18.00 23.02
N TYR A 193 8.54 -18.57 21.91
CA TYR A 193 8.53 -20.00 21.68
C TYR A 193 9.71 -20.62 22.43
N ASN A 194 9.50 -21.73 23.15
CA ASN A 194 10.52 -22.35 24.00
C ASN A 194 10.80 -23.81 23.58
N ASN A 195 11.06 -24.03 22.28
CA ASN A 195 11.38 -25.33 21.68
C ASN A 195 10.35 -26.48 21.87
N THR A 196 9.16 -26.23 22.46
CA THR A 196 8.12 -27.26 22.57
C THR A 196 7.19 -27.25 21.35
N ARG A 197 6.99 -28.40 20.71
CA ARG A 197 6.12 -28.54 19.52
C ARG A 197 4.69 -28.05 19.77
N SER A 198 4.20 -28.17 21.00
CA SER A 198 2.88 -27.72 21.47
C SER A 198 2.70 -26.21 21.51
N GLN A 199 3.78 -25.42 21.45
CA GLN A 199 3.71 -23.95 21.42
C GLN A 199 3.74 -23.39 20.00
N LEU A 200 4.10 -24.18 18.99
CA LEU A 200 4.30 -23.67 17.63
C LEU A 200 2.96 -23.41 16.94
N THR A 201 2.89 -22.33 16.16
CA THR A 201 1.78 -22.07 15.26
C THR A 201 1.69 -23.12 14.16
N SER A 202 0.53 -23.28 13.51
CA SER A 202 0.39 -24.32 12.49
C SER A 202 1.34 -24.12 11.29
N PRO A 203 1.51 -22.90 10.71
CA PRO A 203 2.53 -22.64 9.69
C PRO A 203 3.97 -22.88 10.19
N LEU A 204 4.31 -22.40 11.40
CA LEU A 204 5.64 -22.58 11.99
C LEU A 204 5.96 -24.06 12.27
N SER A 205 4.93 -24.87 12.56
CA SER A 205 5.06 -26.32 12.72
C SER A 205 5.40 -27.03 11.40
N GLN A 206 5.04 -26.48 10.23
CA GLN A 206 5.45 -27.03 8.94
C GLN A 206 6.98 -26.92 8.80
N PHE A 207 7.57 -25.75 9.05
CA PHE A 207 9.03 -25.57 9.04
C PHE A 207 9.74 -26.50 10.03
N TYR A 208 9.21 -26.65 11.25
CA TYR A 208 9.76 -27.58 12.24
C TYR A 208 9.80 -29.03 11.73
N ASN A 209 8.72 -29.49 11.07
CA ASN A 209 8.66 -30.83 10.51
C ASN A 209 9.62 -30.98 9.31
N TYR A 210 9.67 -29.98 8.42
CA TYR A 210 10.51 -29.94 7.23
C TYR A 210 12.01 -29.98 7.56
N CYS A 211 12.48 -29.10 8.45
CA CYS A 211 13.88 -29.10 8.87
C CYS A 211 14.27 -30.42 9.54
N ARG A 212 13.33 -31.07 10.23
CA ARG A 212 13.55 -32.37 10.86
C ARG A 212 13.60 -33.54 9.85
N SER A 213 12.79 -33.54 8.79
CA SER A 213 12.84 -34.59 7.76
C SER A 213 14.12 -34.53 6.93
N GLU A 214 14.59 -33.34 6.60
CA GLU A 214 15.83 -33.13 5.83
C GLU A 214 17.12 -33.35 6.65
N GLY A 215 17.02 -33.70 7.95
CA GLY A 215 18.18 -34.04 8.78
C GLY A 215 19.17 -32.88 9.01
N THR A 216 18.74 -31.63 8.81
CA THR A 216 19.58 -30.42 8.62
C THR A 216 20.35 -29.93 9.85
N GLY A 217 20.47 -30.75 10.90
CA GLY A 217 21.36 -30.47 12.03
C GLY A 217 20.91 -29.39 13.02
N PHE A 218 19.71 -28.82 12.87
CA PHE A 218 19.12 -27.90 13.87
C PHE A 218 18.99 -28.58 15.23
N LYS A 219 19.97 -28.36 16.12
CA LYS A 219 19.98 -28.97 17.46
C LYS A 219 18.90 -28.42 18.40
N ASN A 220 18.31 -27.27 18.12
CA ASN A 220 17.12 -26.67 18.76
C ASN A 220 16.60 -25.50 17.90
N PRO A 221 15.63 -25.69 16.99
CA PRO A 221 15.31 -24.68 15.98
C PRO A 221 14.47 -23.49 16.44
N LEU A 222 13.79 -23.52 17.60
CA LEU A 222 12.67 -22.61 17.91
C LEU A 222 12.63 -22.16 19.39
N SER A 223 13.75 -21.64 19.89
CA SER A 223 13.73 -20.67 20.99
C SER A 223 13.86 -19.26 20.41
N CYS A 224 12.72 -18.66 20.05
CA CYS A 224 12.67 -17.34 19.44
C CYS A 224 11.52 -16.51 20.03
N TRP A 225 11.77 -15.21 20.16
CA TRP A 225 10.76 -14.19 20.40
C TRP A 225 10.28 -13.66 19.05
N LEU A 226 8.99 -13.72 18.78
CA LEU A 226 8.41 -13.23 17.53
C LEU A 226 7.23 -12.30 17.82
N ILE A 227 7.07 -11.25 17.02
CA ILE A 227 5.85 -10.44 17.02
C ILE A 227 4.71 -11.31 16.48
N ASP A 228 3.70 -11.51 17.32
CA ASP A 228 2.59 -12.41 17.02
C ASP A 228 1.49 -11.69 16.24
N SER A 229 1.11 -10.50 16.73
CA SER A 229 0.10 -9.66 16.10
C SER A 229 0.34 -8.16 16.33
N PHE A 230 -0.17 -7.36 15.42
CA PHE A 230 -0.28 -5.91 15.55
C PHE A 230 -1.74 -5.50 15.73
N THR A 231 -1.99 -4.41 16.45
CA THR A 231 -3.27 -3.71 16.48
C THR A 231 -3.06 -2.27 16.04
N LEU A 232 -3.63 -1.92 14.88
CA LEU A 232 -3.64 -0.55 14.37
C LEU A 232 -4.96 0.09 14.80
N THR A 233 -4.89 1.23 15.49
CA THR A 233 -6.08 2.03 15.82
C THR A 233 -6.13 3.26 14.92
N THR A 234 -7.23 3.45 14.19
CA THR A 234 -7.47 4.59 13.28
C THR A 234 -8.12 5.76 14.02
N PRO A 235 -8.08 7.00 13.48
CA PRO A 235 -8.56 8.23 14.15
C PRO A 235 -10.05 8.28 14.56
N ASP A 236 -10.83 7.29 14.12
CA ASP A 236 -12.22 7.06 14.47
C ASP A 236 -12.39 6.02 15.60
N GLY A 237 -11.29 5.60 16.23
CA GLY A 237 -11.23 4.64 17.34
C GLY A 237 -11.36 3.16 16.94
N TYR A 238 -11.47 2.85 15.64
CA TYR A 238 -11.55 1.46 15.17
C TYR A 238 -10.22 0.73 15.37
N LYS A 239 -10.28 -0.55 15.74
CA LYS A 239 -9.11 -1.42 15.93
C LYS A 239 -9.06 -2.50 14.86
N TYR A 240 -7.95 -2.54 14.13
CA TYR A 240 -7.63 -3.52 13.11
C TYR A 240 -6.50 -4.41 13.63
N ILE A 241 -6.79 -5.68 13.89
CA ILE A 241 -5.85 -6.65 14.45
C ILE A 241 -5.32 -7.53 13.33
N PHE A 242 -4.01 -7.60 13.19
CA PHE A 242 -3.30 -8.33 12.14
C PHE A 242 -2.49 -9.49 12.71
N GLY A 243 -2.60 -10.66 12.08
CA GLY A 243 -1.90 -11.88 12.44
C GLY A 243 -2.37 -12.56 13.74
N GLY A 244 -1.44 -13.23 14.41
CA GLY A 244 -1.70 -14.27 15.40
C GLY A 244 -1.59 -15.68 14.79
N THR A 245 -1.62 -16.70 15.65
CA THR A 245 -1.25 -18.11 15.39
C THR A 245 -1.31 -18.54 13.91
N ASP A 246 -2.50 -18.61 13.31
CA ASP A 246 -2.71 -19.15 11.96
C ASP A 246 -3.08 -18.06 10.93
N LYS A 247 -2.69 -16.80 11.15
CA LYS A 247 -2.97 -15.64 10.26
C LYS A 247 -1.71 -14.91 9.79
N THR A 248 -0.56 -15.56 9.90
CA THR A 248 0.75 -14.95 9.61
C THR A 248 1.52 -15.82 8.63
N ASP A 249 2.02 -15.20 7.54
CA ASP A 249 2.97 -15.84 6.64
C ASP A 249 4.35 -15.82 7.27
N TYR A 250 5.04 -16.95 7.21
CA TYR A 250 6.42 -17.10 7.69
C TYR A 250 7.34 -17.41 6.51
N ASN A 251 8.52 -16.80 6.50
CA ASN A 251 9.61 -17.21 5.63
C ASN A 251 10.69 -17.97 6.41
N LEU A 252 11.41 -18.83 5.71
CA LEU A 252 12.71 -19.35 6.12
C LEU A 252 13.70 -18.95 5.02
N PRO A 253 14.49 -17.87 5.22
CA PRO A 253 15.50 -17.48 4.24
C PRO A 253 16.64 -18.52 4.22
N PHE A 254 17.14 -18.87 3.03
CA PHE A 254 18.29 -19.77 2.89
C PHE A 254 19.61 -18.98 2.82
N LYS A 255 19.88 -18.16 3.83
CA LYS A 255 21.03 -17.23 3.86
C LYS A 255 22.10 -17.66 4.85
N GLY A 256 22.98 -18.56 4.42
CA GLY A 256 24.14 -18.97 5.22
C GLY A 256 23.80 -20.00 6.31
N PHE A 257 24.47 -19.88 7.47
CA PHE A 257 24.59 -20.96 8.46
C PHE A 257 23.57 -20.95 9.61
N LEU A 258 22.74 -19.91 9.76
CA LEU A 258 21.76 -19.76 10.85
C LEU A 258 20.44 -19.20 10.31
N ASN A 259 19.55 -20.09 9.87
CA ASN A 259 18.26 -19.71 9.32
C ASN A 259 17.15 -19.97 10.36
N LEU A 260 16.60 -18.91 10.95
CA LEU A 260 15.40 -18.97 11.79
C LEU A 260 14.18 -18.56 10.97
N PRO A 261 13.02 -19.24 11.12
CA PRO A 261 11.80 -18.81 10.46
C PRO A 261 11.29 -17.50 11.08
N ALA A 262 11.00 -16.50 10.23
CA ALA A 262 10.55 -15.18 10.64
C ALA A 262 9.16 -14.86 10.07
N PRO A 263 8.28 -14.19 10.84
CA PRO A 263 7.02 -13.69 10.32
C PRO A 263 7.30 -12.51 9.37
N ILE A 264 6.66 -12.55 8.19
CA ILE A 264 6.84 -11.57 7.11
C ILE A 264 5.54 -10.87 6.70
N THR A 265 4.36 -11.50 6.90
CA THR A 265 3.05 -10.92 6.60
C THR A 265 2.08 -11.24 7.72
N TRP A 266 1.45 -10.25 8.32
CA TRP A 266 0.36 -10.41 9.28
C TRP A 266 -0.95 -10.04 8.59
N HIS A 267 -1.81 -11.02 8.33
CA HIS A 267 -3.09 -10.79 7.63
C HIS A 267 -4.17 -10.24 8.58
N LEU A 268 -5.07 -9.38 8.08
CA LEU A 268 -6.16 -8.83 8.90
C LEU A 268 -6.97 -9.97 9.50
N SER A 269 -7.05 -10.01 10.82
CA SER A 269 -7.62 -11.12 11.60
C SER A 269 -8.90 -10.72 12.31
N LYS A 270 -9.00 -9.45 12.76
CA LYS A 270 -10.20 -8.91 13.37
C LYS A 270 -10.35 -7.40 13.14
N ILE A 271 -11.59 -6.95 12.94
CA ILE A 271 -11.99 -5.54 13.06
C ILE A 271 -12.83 -5.43 14.33
N ILE A 272 -12.54 -4.46 15.19
CA ILE A 272 -13.34 -4.13 16.38
C ILE A 272 -13.71 -2.65 16.33
N THR A 273 -15.00 -2.34 16.34
CA THR A 273 -15.48 -0.95 16.42
C THR A 273 -15.41 -0.41 17.85
N PRO A 274 -15.45 0.92 18.06
CA PRO A 274 -15.54 1.48 19.41
C PRO A 274 -16.77 1.02 20.21
N ALA A 275 -17.84 0.62 19.53
CA ALA A 275 -19.06 0.06 20.12
C ALA A 275 -18.98 -1.47 20.36
N GLY A 276 -17.85 -2.12 20.06
CA GLY A 276 -17.65 -3.55 20.28
C GLY A 276 -18.27 -4.47 19.22
N HIS A 277 -18.58 -3.96 18.03
CA HIS A 277 -18.92 -4.82 16.89
C HIS A 277 -17.63 -5.49 16.39
N GLU A 278 -17.61 -6.82 16.34
CA GLU A 278 -16.48 -7.60 15.87
C GLU A 278 -16.75 -8.31 14.52
N ILE A 279 -15.78 -8.20 13.61
CA ILE A 279 -15.68 -9.00 12.38
C ILE A 279 -14.39 -9.81 12.44
N GLU A 280 -14.47 -11.11 12.19
CA GLU A 280 -13.35 -12.05 12.23
C GLU A 280 -13.02 -12.60 10.84
N PHE A 281 -11.73 -12.78 10.59
CA PHE A 281 -11.16 -13.36 9.39
C PHE A 281 -10.41 -14.63 9.77
N THR A 282 -10.73 -15.76 9.12
CA THR A 282 -10.13 -17.06 9.39
C THR A 282 -9.36 -17.54 8.16
N TYR A 283 -8.17 -18.09 8.36
CA TYR A 283 -7.27 -18.49 7.30
C TYR A 283 -6.97 -20.00 7.38
N GLU A 284 -6.61 -20.59 6.25
CA GLU A 284 -6.11 -21.95 6.12
C GLU A 284 -4.63 -21.92 5.67
N ILE A 285 -3.85 -22.94 6.04
CA ILE A 285 -2.44 -23.00 5.65
C ILE A 285 -2.31 -23.49 4.21
N MET A 286 -1.44 -22.86 3.44
CA MET A 286 -1.10 -23.31 2.09
C MET A 286 0.03 -24.36 2.12
N PRO A 287 0.25 -25.10 1.03
CA PRO A 287 1.53 -25.77 0.79
C PRO A 287 2.67 -24.75 0.73
N PHE A 288 3.90 -25.17 1.10
CA PHE A 288 5.08 -24.33 0.94
C PHE A 288 5.18 -23.75 -0.48
N GLN A 289 5.59 -22.49 -0.57
CA GLN A 289 5.97 -21.83 -1.81
C GLN A 289 7.45 -21.48 -1.74
N ILE A 290 8.12 -21.35 -2.88
CA ILE A 290 9.50 -20.87 -2.96
C ILE A 290 9.50 -19.50 -3.66
N ASN A 291 10.11 -18.50 -3.04
CA ASN A 291 10.38 -17.22 -3.68
C ASN A 291 11.89 -16.97 -3.72
N GLY A 292 12.34 -16.18 -4.68
CA GLY A 292 13.75 -15.81 -4.82
C GLY A 292 14.28 -15.88 -6.24
N ASN A 293 15.56 -15.56 -6.37
CA ASN A 293 16.24 -15.37 -7.65
C ASN A 293 17.72 -15.74 -7.54
N MET A 294 18.29 -16.15 -8.67
CA MET A 294 19.72 -16.46 -8.78
C MET A 294 20.59 -15.19 -8.78
N SER A 295 21.69 -15.20 -8.02
CA SER A 295 22.66 -14.12 -7.99
C SER A 295 24.11 -14.59 -8.16
N PHE A 296 24.97 -13.74 -8.71
CA PHE A 296 26.40 -13.98 -8.81
C PHE A 296 27.21 -12.70 -8.66
N CYS A 297 28.46 -12.86 -8.18
CA CYS A 297 29.47 -11.81 -8.19
C CYS A 297 30.84 -12.42 -8.53
N ILE A 298 31.43 -11.96 -9.62
CA ILE A 298 32.77 -12.38 -10.06
C ILE A 298 33.69 -11.20 -9.87
N SER A 299 34.74 -11.32 -9.04
CA SER A 299 35.68 -10.23 -8.80
C SER A 299 37.14 -10.69 -8.92
N LEU A 300 38.00 -9.81 -9.44
CA LEU A 300 39.40 -10.15 -9.70
C LEU A 300 40.39 -9.02 -9.37
N ASP A 301 41.51 -9.42 -8.78
CA ASP A 301 42.79 -8.72 -8.82
C ASP A 301 43.91 -9.79 -8.87
N ALA A 302 45.09 -9.41 -9.37
CA ALA A 302 46.19 -10.30 -9.74
C ALA A 302 46.73 -11.19 -8.59
N LEU A 303 46.44 -10.80 -7.34
CA LEU A 303 46.87 -11.47 -6.11
C LEU A 303 46.06 -12.73 -5.74
N PHE A 304 44.84 -12.96 -6.27
CA PHE A 304 43.89 -13.85 -5.57
C PHE A 304 43.04 -14.88 -6.39
N TRP A 305 42.75 -14.68 -7.68
CA TRP A 305 42.14 -15.67 -8.62
C TRP A 305 40.93 -16.50 -8.10
N GLN A 306 39.67 -16.02 -8.23
CA GLN A 306 38.44 -16.73 -7.76
C GLN A 306 37.13 -16.20 -8.35
N THR A 307 36.04 -16.97 -8.22
CA THR A 307 34.66 -16.62 -8.59
C THR A 307 33.68 -16.95 -7.45
N ALA A 308 32.48 -16.34 -7.41
CA ALA A 308 31.43 -16.70 -6.46
C ALA A 308 30.01 -16.60 -7.04
N MET A 309 29.15 -17.56 -6.68
CA MET A 309 27.70 -17.54 -6.90
C MET A 309 26.98 -17.62 -5.56
N SER A 310 25.80 -17.01 -5.46
CA SER A 310 24.96 -17.09 -4.26
C SER A 310 23.48 -17.07 -4.65
N TYR A 311 22.71 -17.95 -4.01
CA TYR A 311 21.30 -18.12 -4.29
C TYR A 311 20.51 -17.68 -3.07
N ASP A 312 19.77 -16.58 -3.17
CA ASP A 312 18.75 -16.26 -2.18
C ASP A 312 17.44 -16.86 -2.65
N TYR A 313 17.05 -17.94 -1.98
CA TYR A 313 15.67 -18.37 -1.94
C TYR A 313 15.15 -18.25 -0.51
N GLU A 314 13.86 -17.99 -0.39
CA GLU A 314 13.13 -18.06 0.86
C GLU A 314 12.02 -19.10 0.69
N LEU A 315 11.98 -20.10 1.56
CA LEU A 315 10.85 -21.02 1.65
C LEU A 315 9.75 -20.30 2.43
N LEU A 316 8.56 -20.19 1.85
CA LEU A 316 7.41 -19.51 2.43
C LEU A 316 6.40 -20.55 2.91
N ALA A 317 5.88 -20.38 4.12
CA ALA A 317 4.68 -21.05 4.61
C ALA A 317 3.54 -20.00 4.70
N PRO A 318 2.85 -19.71 3.58
CA PRO A 318 1.78 -18.72 3.57
C PRO A 318 0.44 -19.29 4.03
N VAL A 319 -0.48 -18.38 4.34
CA VAL A 319 -1.89 -18.69 4.65
C VAL A 319 -2.84 -18.05 3.64
N GLN A 320 -3.99 -18.68 3.40
CA GLN A 320 -5.04 -18.23 2.47
C GLN A 320 -6.34 -17.92 3.23
N LEU A 321 -7.03 -16.82 2.91
CA LEU A 321 -8.26 -16.42 3.59
C LEU A 321 -9.38 -17.44 3.31
N ALA A 322 -9.95 -18.05 4.35
CA ALA A 322 -10.95 -19.11 4.21
C ALA A 322 -12.39 -18.64 4.50
N THR A 323 -12.60 -17.82 5.53
CA THR A 323 -13.91 -17.23 5.83
C THR A 323 -13.81 -15.83 6.42
N VAL A 324 -14.86 -15.03 6.19
CA VAL A 324 -15.10 -13.76 6.89
C VAL A 324 -16.43 -13.87 7.62
N LYS A 325 -16.46 -13.53 8.90
CA LYS A 325 -17.62 -13.67 9.77
C LYS A 325 -17.89 -12.38 10.54
N ASP A 326 -19.12 -11.89 10.46
CA ASP A 326 -19.66 -10.94 11.42
C ASP A 326 -19.96 -11.71 12.73
N VAL A 327 -19.14 -11.49 13.75
CA VAL A 327 -19.19 -12.27 15.01
C VAL A 327 -20.37 -11.81 15.86
N THR A 328 -20.61 -10.49 15.94
CA THR A 328 -21.72 -9.88 16.67
C THR A 328 -23.08 -10.25 16.07
N ASP A 329 -23.19 -10.28 14.73
CA ASP A 329 -24.40 -10.80 14.07
C ASP A 329 -24.48 -12.34 14.10
N ASN A 330 -23.35 -13.02 14.31
CA ASN A 330 -23.12 -14.46 14.11
C ASN A 330 -23.48 -14.91 12.68
N LYS A 331 -23.09 -14.12 11.68
CA LYS A 331 -23.34 -14.39 10.26
C LYS A 331 -22.02 -14.51 9.49
N ILE A 332 -21.88 -15.60 8.75
CA ILE A 332 -20.78 -15.75 7.79
C ILE A 332 -21.09 -14.87 6.57
N LEU A 333 -20.15 -13.99 6.26
CA LEU A 333 -20.24 -12.99 5.20
C LEU A 333 -19.71 -13.54 3.88
N ALA A 334 -18.55 -14.20 3.91
CA ALA A 334 -17.92 -14.83 2.76
C ALA A 334 -17.23 -16.16 3.13
N ARG A 335 -17.19 -17.09 2.18
CA ARG A 335 -16.40 -18.32 2.20
C ARG A 335 -15.57 -18.41 0.93
N PHE A 336 -14.35 -18.88 1.04
CA PHE A 336 -13.40 -19.01 -0.05
C PHE A 336 -12.99 -20.49 -0.15
N HIS A 337 -12.95 -21.03 -1.38
CA HIS A 337 -12.71 -22.45 -1.61
C HIS A 337 -11.58 -22.67 -2.59
N TYR A 338 -10.54 -23.39 -2.17
CA TYR A 338 -9.29 -23.55 -2.92
C TYR A 338 -9.07 -25.00 -3.38
N SER A 339 -8.18 -25.19 -4.35
CA SER A 339 -7.59 -26.49 -4.69
C SER A 339 -6.18 -26.29 -5.24
N PRO A 340 -5.33 -27.32 -5.31
CA PRO A 340 -4.10 -27.26 -6.09
C PRO A 340 -4.36 -26.81 -7.54
N SER A 341 -3.38 -26.12 -8.11
CA SER A 341 -3.34 -25.71 -9.50
C SER A 341 -2.55 -26.71 -10.36
N THR A 342 -2.60 -26.52 -11.67
CA THR A 342 -1.96 -27.35 -12.71
C THR A 342 -1.06 -26.52 -13.63
N GLN A 343 -0.58 -25.37 -13.12
CA GLN A 343 0.31 -24.46 -13.85
C GLN A 343 1.73 -25.03 -14.02
N LEU A 344 2.59 -24.31 -14.76
CA LEU A 344 4.04 -24.52 -14.76
C LEU A 344 4.55 -24.57 -13.31
N PRO A 345 5.06 -25.72 -12.83
CA PRO A 345 5.63 -25.82 -11.50
C PRO A 345 6.89 -24.98 -11.37
N TYR A 346 7.18 -24.50 -10.17
CA TYR A 346 8.51 -23.98 -9.87
C TYR A 346 9.46 -25.15 -9.62
N ASP A 347 10.53 -25.23 -10.41
CA ASP A 347 11.55 -26.27 -10.30
C ASP A 347 12.88 -25.67 -9.79
N SER A 348 13.28 -26.08 -8.59
CA SER A 348 14.54 -25.72 -7.96
C SER A 348 15.71 -26.62 -8.38
N GLN A 349 15.49 -27.70 -9.15
CA GLN A 349 16.55 -28.64 -9.54
C GLN A 349 17.68 -27.95 -10.31
N TYR A 350 17.38 -27.05 -11.25
CA TYR A 350 18.41 -26.32 -12.01
C TYR A 350 19.27 -25.40 -11.12
N ALA A 351 18.69 -24.84 -10.06
CA ALA A 351 19.42 -24.06 -9.06
C ALA A 351 20.25 -24.97 -8.13
N TRP A 352 19.71 -26.12 -7.73
CA TRP A 352 20.40 -27.13 -6.93
C TRP A 352 21.65 -27.65 -7.64
N GLU A 353 21.53 -28.07 -8.91
CA GLU A 353 22.64 -28.63 -9.71
C GLU A 353 23.75 -27.59 -9.93
N THR A 354 23.39 -26.39 -10.38
CA THR A 354 24.36 -25.30 -10.63
C THR A 354 25.09 -24.88 -9.34
N CYS A 355 24.43 -24.92 -8.18
CA CYS A 355 25.03 -24.63 -6.87
C CYS A 355 26.02 -25.72 -6.41
N MET A 356 25.62 -27.00 -6.45
CA MET A 356 26.42 -28.14 -5.96
C MET A 356 27.78 -28.26 -6.65
N ASP A 357 27.85 -27.99 -7.95
CA ASP A 357 29.07 -28.16 -8.74
C ASP A 357 30.06 -26.98 -8.62
N HIS A 358 29.63 -25.81 -8.13
CA HIS A 358 30.38 -24.56 -8.31
C HIS A 358 30.42 -23.59 -7.09
N GLY A 359 29.80 -23.90 -5.96
CA GLY A 359 29.88 -23.06 -4.75
C GLY A 359 29.67 -23.82 -3.43
N PRO A 360 30.01 -23.22 -2.26
CA PRO A 360 29.69 -23.83 -0.98
C PRO A 360 28.19 -23.75 -0.71
N ALA A 361 27.50 -24.87 -0.86
CA ALA A 361 26.06 -24.95 -0.67
C ALA A 361 25.65 -24.79 0.80
N THR A 362 24.89 -23.74 1.11
CA THR A 362 24.09 -23.64 2.34
C THR A 362 22.62 -23.89 2.02
N PHE A 363 22.20 -25.15 2.16
CA PHE A 363 20.81 -25.62 2.21
C PHE A 363 19.89 -25.20 1.04
N PHE A 364 19.73 -26.09 0.06
CA PHE A 364 18.57 -26.11 -0.83
C PHE A 364 17.71 -27.35 -0.61
N THR A 365 16.46 -27.29 -1.02
CA THR A 365 15.56 -28.45 -1.01
C THR A 365 15.88 -29.34 -2.23
N LYS A 366 15.78 -30.66 -2.07
CA LYS A 366 15.68 -31.60 -3.21
C LYS A 366 14.24 -31.78 -3.68
N GLU A 367 13.29 -31.05 -3.10
CA GLU A 367 11.88 -31.12 -3.46
C GLU A 367 11.67 -30.60 -4.88
N LYS A 368 10.63 -31.12 -5.53
CA LYS A 368 10.25 -30.76 -6.90
C LYS A 368 8.79 -30.36 -6.92
N ASN A 369 8.46 -29.42 -7.80
CA ASN A 369 7.09 -29.02 -8.11
C ASN A 369 6.31 -28.35 -6.96
N PHE A 370 6.85 -27.23 -6.44
CA PHE A 370 6.06 -26.34 -5.60
C PHE A 370 4.79 -25.91 -6.34
N THR A 371 3.64 -26.31 -5.80
CA THR A 371 2.34 -26.17 -6.44
C THR A 371 1.49 -25.20 -5.63
N LEU A 372 1.04 -24.14 -6.30
CA LEU A 372 0.18 -23.12 -5.73
C LEU A 372 -1.27 -23.62 -5.64
N ASN A 373 -2.01 -23.20 -4.62
CA ASN A 373 -3.47 -23.32 -4.60
C ASN A 373 -4.11 -22.23 -5.47
N LYS A 374 -5.17 -22.57 -6.22
CA LYS A 374 -6.04 -21.62 -6.92
C LYS A 374 -7.39 -21.48 -6.20
N LEU A 375 -7.92 -20.27 -6.14
CA LEU A 375 -9.27 -19.97 -5.64
C LEU A 375 -10.30 -20.46 -6.67
N ASN A 376 -11.07 -21.49 -6.34
CA ASN A 376 -12.13 -22.01 -7.23
C ASN A 376 -13.41 -21.19 -7.11
N SER A 377 -13.77 -20.77 -5.89
CA SER A 377 -15.01 -20.02 -5.68
C SER A 377 -15.03 -19.16 -4.42
N VAL A 378 -15.87 -18.12 -4.48
CA VAL A 378 -16.25 -17.28 -3.34
C VAL A 378 -17.77 -17.32 -3.18
N VAL A 379 -18.25 -17.72 -2.00
CA VAL A 379 -19.68 -17.76 -1.67
C VAL A 379 -20.00 -16.64 -0.67
N ILE A 380 -20.82 -15.70 -1.11
CA ILE A 380 -21.17 -14.47 -0.36
C ILE A 380 -22.57 -14.59 0.22
N LEU A 381 -22.70 -14.35 1.53
CA LEU A 381 -23.92 -14.43 2.35
C LEU A 381 -24.67 -15.77 2.28
N ASP A 382 -24.00 -16.85 1.84
CA ASP A 382 -24.59 -18.15 1.46
C ASP A 382 -25.63 -18.03 0.32
N LYS A 383 -25.48 -17.03 -0.57
CA LYS A 383 -26.44 -16.67 -1.63
C LYS A 383 -25.81 -16.45 -3.01
N ILE A 384 -24.77 -15.63 -3.11
CA ILE A 384 -24.13 -15.28 -4.39
C ILE A 384 -22.85 -16.11 -4.51
N ASN A 385 -22.70 -16.82 -5.63
CA ASN A 385 -21.58 -17.73 -5.88
C ASN A 385 -20.74 -17.20 -7.04
N TYR A 386 -19.49 -16.84 -6.79
CA TYR A 386 -18.49 -16.52 -7.81
C TYR A 386 -17.66 -17.76 -8.10
N GLN A 387 -17.62 -18.20 -9.36
CA GLN A 387 -16.84 -19.34 -9.84
C GLN A 387 -15.70 -18.84 -10.73
N PHE A 388 -14.49 -19.35 -10.50
CA PHE A 388 -13.26 -18.92 -11.16
C PHE A 388 -12.73 -20.03 -12.05
N THR A 389 -12.43 -19.72 -13.32
CA THR A 389 -11.77 -20.66 -14.24
C THR A 389 -10.39 -20.14 -14.64
N TYR A 390 -9.46 -21.04 -14.91
CA TYR A 390 -8.05 -20.71 -15.14
C TYR A 390 -7.47 -21.47 -16.33
N THR A 391 -6.32 -21.01 -16.83
CA THR A 391 -5.43 -21.87 -17.63
C THR A 391 -5.11 -23.14 -16.85
N ASN A 392 -5.21 -24.29 -17.53
CA ASN A 392 -4.99 -25.63 -16.99
C ASN A 392 -3.88 -26.30 -17.84
N SER A 393 -2.62 -25.91 -17.60
CA SER A 393 -1.48 -26.30 -18.44
C SER A 393 -0.18 -26.24 -17.64
N SER A 394 0.53 -27.36 -17.58
CA SER A 394 1.81 -27.49 -16.86
C SER A 394 3.00 -26.81 -17.57
N THR A 395 2.74 -26.05 -18.63
CA THR A 395 3.75 -25.26 -19.38
C THR A 395 3.48 -23.76 -19.34
N GLU A 396 2.40 -23.31 -18.69
CA GLU A 396 1.99 -21.90 -18.62
C GLU A 396 1.81 -21.43 -17.18
N ARG A 397 1.93 -20.11 -16.93
CA ARG A 397 1.53 -19.54 -15.64
C ARG A 397 0.01 -19.67 -15.43
N LEU A 398 -0.42 -19.81 -14.17
CA LEU A 398 -1.84 -19.77 -13.81
C LEU A 398 -2.42 -18.40 -14.20
N LYS A 399 -3.38 -18.35 -15.12
CA LYS A 399 -4.05 -17.11 -15.57
C LYS A 399 -5.55 -17.25 -15.38
N LEU A 400 -6.20 -16.27 -14.75
CA LEU A 400 -7.66 -16.22 -14.57
C LEU A 400 -8.34 -16.03 -15.93
N LYS A 401 -9.16 -16.98 -16.36
CA LYS A 401 -9.82 -17.00 -17.68
C LYS A 401 -11.23 -16.45 -17.64
N THR A 402 -12.04 -16.90 -16.68
CA THR A 402 -13.39 -16.35 -16.45
C THR A 402 -13.70 -16.24 -14.97
N LEU A 403 -14.58 -15.29 -14.66
CA LEU A 403 -15.21 -15.13 -13.36
C LEU A 403 -16.73 -15.11 -13.59
N THR A 404 -17.43 -16.15 -13.14
CA THR A 404 -18.88 -16.30 -13.30
C THR A 404 -19.58 -16.13 -11.97
N LYS A 405 -20.28 -15.01 -11.81
CA LYS A 405 -21.22 -14.73 -10.72
C LYS A 405 -22.53 -15.46 -11.01
N THR A 406 -23.04 -16.21 -10.03
CA THR A 406 -24.37 -16.85 -10.06
C THR A 406 -25.19 -16.35 -8.87
N THR A 407 -26.38 -15.82 -9.13
CA THR A 407 -27.32 -15.34 -8.10
C THR A 407 -28.24 -16.47 -7.60
N PRO A 408 -28.98 -16.27 -6.47
CA PRO A 408 -30.00 -17.21 -5.99
C PRO A 408 -31.06 -17.65 -7.01
N SER A 409 -31.39 -16.84 -8.03
CA SER A 409 -32.32 -17.19 -9.10
C SER A 409 -31.69 -18.01 -10.24
N GLY A 410 -30.38 -18.28 -10.16
CA GLY A 410 -29.62 -18.93 -11.22
C GLY A 410 -29.18 -17.99 -12.35
N THR A 411 -29.41 -16.67 -12.24
CA THR A 411 -28.87 -15.70 -13.22
C THR A 411 -27.35 -15.74 -13.17
N GLN A 412 -26.73 -15.94 -14.34
CA GLN A 412 -25.27 -15.98 -14.50
C GLN A 412 -24.75 -14.71 -15.16
N SER A 413 -23.57 -14.29 -14.73
CA SER A 413 -22.90 -13.08 -15.20
C SER A 413 -21.40 -13.32 -15.24
N THR A 414 -20.81 -13.30 -16.44
CA THR A 414 -19.44 -13.80 -16.65
C THR A 414 -18.52 -12.72 -17.19
N TYR A 415 -17.47 -12.40 -16.44
CA TYR A 415 -16.32 -11.68 -16.95
C TYR A 415 -15.42 -12.66 -17.70
N SER A 416 -14.91 -12.28 -18.86
CA SER A 416 -13.96 -13.07 -19.64
C SER A 416 -12.66 -12.29 -19.83
N LEU A 417 -11.54 -12.94 -19.50
CA LEU A 417 -10.22 -12.32 -19.44
C LEU A 417 -9.31 -12.90 -20.52
N ASN A 418 -8.76 -12.02 -21.34
CA ASN A 418 -7.86 -12.37 -22.43
C ASN A 418 -6.48 -11.77 -22.17
N TYR A 419 -5.44 -12.53 -22.51
CA TYR A 419 -4.05 -12.18 -22.31
C TYR A 419 -3.34 -12.16 -23.67
N PHE A 420 -2.18 -11.51 -23.76
CA PHE A 420 -1.34 -11.63 -24.94
C PHE A 420 -0.92 -13.10 -25.15
N PRO A 421 -0.90 -13.61 -26.39
CA PRO A 421 -0.69 -15.03 -26.69
C PRO A 421 0.77 -15.47 -26.54
N ASN A 422 1.70 -14.53 -26.32
CA ASN A 422 3.12 -14.82 -26.14
C ASN A 422 3.34 -15.34 -24.71
N HIS A 423 4.09 -16.42 -24.57
CA HIS A 423 4.38 -17.00 -23.25
C HIS A 423 5.58 -16.32 -22.56
N LEU A 424 5.52 -16.24 -21.23
CA LEU A 424 6.69 -15.95 -20.42
C LEU A 424 7.63 -17.17 -20.44
N PRO A 425 8.95 -16.96 -20.40
CA PRO A 425 9.91 -18.06 -20.35
C PRO A 425 9.82 -18.82 -19.02
N GLY A 426 10.52 -19.95 -18.92
CA GLY A 426 10.62 -20.71 -17.68
C GLY A 426 11.26 -19.89 -16.55
N TYR A 427 10.90 -20.19 -15.30
CA TYR A 427 11.49 -19.57 -14.11
C TYR A 427 13.03 -19.69 -14.14
N ASN A 428 13.73 -18.63 -13.73
CA ASN A 428 15.20 -18.56 -13.61
C ASN A 428 16.02 -18.81 -14.90
N THR A 429 15.40 -18.77 -16.08
CA THR A 429 16.08 -19.05 -17.36
C THR A 429 16.95 -17.92 -17.92
N GLY A 430 17.05 -16.77 -17.24
CA GLY A 430 17.90 -15.65 -17.67
C GLY A 430 17.40 -14.90 -18.91
N HIS A 431 16.10 -14.55 -18.92
CA HIS A 431 15.41 -13.80 -19.98
C HIS A 431 14.65 -12.60 -19.40
N TYR A 432 15.35 -11.67 -18.74
CA TYR A 432 14.71 -10.50 -18.11
C TYR A 432 15.60 -9.24 -18.07
N ASP A 433 14.96 -8.07 -18.13
CA ASP A 433 15.62 -6.76 -18.17
C ASP A 433 16.09 -6.23 -16.79
N ASN A 434 16.47 -4.95 -16.73
CA ASN A 434 16.89 -4.27 -15.49
C ASN A 434 15.76 -4.16 -14.45
N LEU A 435 14.49 -4.26 -14.86
CA LEU A 435 13.31 -4.20 -13.98
C LEU A 435 12.66 -5.57 -13.78
N GLY A 436 13.26 -6.64 -14.31
CA GLY A 436 12.81 -8.01 -14.18
C GLY A 436 11.69 -8.43 -15.13
N PHE A 437 11.35 -7.65 -16.16
CA PHE A 437 10.36 -8.07 -17.17
C PHE A 437 11.03 -8.84 -18.32
N ASN A 438 10.24 -9.65 -19.04
CA ASN A 438 10.73 -10.43 -20.17
C ASN A 438 11.24 -9.53 -21.31
N ASN A 439 12.53 -9.59 -21.61
CA ASN A 439 13.12 -8.96 -22.80
C ASN A 439 13.43 -9.95 -23.93
N GLY A 440 13.38 -11.26 -23.66
CA GLY A 440 13.70 -12.32 -24.63
C GLY A 440 15.18 -12.50 -24.95
N GLU A 441 16.09 -11.73 -24.33
CA GLU A 441 17.53 -11.90 -24.47
C GLU A 441 18.02 -13.03 -23.57
N ASN A 442 18.78 -13.98 -24.12
CA ASN A 442 19.28 -15.10 -23.35
C ASN A 442 20.66 -14.79 -22.75
N PHE A 443 20.72 -14.67 -21.42
CA PHE A 443 21.96 -14.56 -20.66
C PHE A 443 22.25 -15.78 -19.77
N SER A 444 21.72 -16.97 -20.11
CA SER A 444 21.99 -18.21 -19.38
C SER A 444 23.49 -18.60 -19.37
N TYR A 445 24.25 -18.18 -20.39
CA TYR A 445 25.72 -18.31 -20.43
C TYR A 445 26.41 -17.70 -19.20
N TYR A 446 25.87 -16.64 -18.61
CA TYR A 446 26.44 -15.97 -17.43
C TYR A 446 26.27 -16.76 -16.12
N PHE A 447 25.64 -17.94 -16.18
CA PHE A 447 25.58 -18.93 -15.11
C PHE A 447 26.37 -20.22 -15.47
N SER A 448 27.13 -20.22 -16.57
CA SER A 448 27.88 -21.38 -17.06
C SER A 448 29.34 -21.41 -16.59
N LYS A 449 29.88 -22.62 -16.43
CA LYS A 449 31.30 -22.85 -16.08
C LYS A 449 32.27 -22.16 -17.05
N GLU A 450 31.96 -22.16 -18.34
CA GLU A 450 32.80 -21.53 -19.38
C GLU A 450 32.91 -20.02 -19.19
N PHE A 451 31.81 -19.34 -18.84
CA PHE A 451 31.84 -17.93 -18.48
C PHE A 451 32.73 -17.68 -17.26
N PHE A 452 32.58 -18.46 -16.19
CA PHE A 452 33.43 -18.35 -15.00
C PHE A 452 34.92 -18.62 -15.29
N GLU A 453 35.24 -19.52 -16.22
CA GLU A 453 36.62 -19.79 -16.68
C GLU A 453 37.17 -18.69 -17.61
N ASN A 454 36.32 -17.96 -18.34
CA ASN A 454 36.73 -16.83 -19.18
C ASN A 454 36.86 -15.52 -18.39
N ALA A 455 36.00 -15.29 -17.40
CA ALA A 455 35.93 -14.04 -16.64
C ALA A 455 37.10 -13.83 -15.64
N ILE A 456 38.04 -14.80 -15.53
CA ILE A 456 39.24 -14.66 -14.70
C ILE A 456 40.35 -13.78 -15.31
N PHE A 457 40.18 -13.30 -16.55
CA PHE A 457 41.13 -12.40 -17.21
C PHE A 457 40.51 -11.00 -17.30
N ALA A 458 41.23 -9.97 -16.82
CA ALA A 458 40.65 -8.64 -16.60
C ALA A 458 40.14 -7.95 -17.89
N ASP A 459 40.78 -8.19 -19.03
CA ASP A 459 40.36 -7.72 -20.35
C ASP A 459 39.06 -8.38 -20.81
N LYS A 460 38.96 -9.72 -20.64
CA LYS A 460 37.72 -10.47 -20.88
C LYS A 460 36.60 -10.05 -19.93
N GLN A 461 36.89 -9.85 -18.64
CA GLN A 461 35.91 -9.45 -17.63
C GLN A 461 35.21 -8.13 -18.00
N ILE A 462 35.95 -7.15 -18.53
CA ILE A 462 35.39 -5.87 -18.98
C ILE A 462 34.51 -6.04 -20.22
N ALA A 463 34.90 -6.90 -21.16
CA ALA A 463 34.10 -7.20 -22.35
C ALA A 463 32.78 -7.91 -22.00
N GLU A 464 32.87 -8.95 -21.17
CA GLU A 464 31.73 -9.72 -20.67
C GLU A 464 30.74 -8.88 -19.86
N GLY A 465 31.23 -8.03 -18.95
CA GLY A 465 30.36 -7.15 -18.16
C GLY A 465 29.59 -6.13 -19.02
N LYS A 466 30.18 -5.68 -20.14
CA LYS A 466 29.50 -4.82 -21.13
C LYS A 466 28.42 -5.58 -21.89
N GLU A 467 28.74 -6.80 -22.37
CA GLU A 467 27.76 -7.63 -23.07
C GLU A 467 26.59 -8.01 -22.16
N TYR A 468 26.86 -8.39 -20.91
CA TYR A 468 25.83 -8.66 -19.92
C TYR A 468 24.93 -7.45 -19.67
N THR A 469 25.51 -6.25 -19.51
CA THR A 469 24.73 -5.01 -19.34
C THR A 469 23.84 -4.74 -20.56
N ASN A 470 24.33 -4.96 -21.78
CA ASN A 470 23.53 -4.83 -23.01
C ASN A 470 22.36 -5.84 -23.05
N LYS A 471 22.60 -7.11 -22.68
CA LYS A 471 21.57 -8.18 -22.61
C LYS A 471 20.50 -7.94 -21.53
N ARG A 472 20.71 -7.00 -20.61
CA ARG A 472 19.73 -6.60 -19.59
C ARG A 472 18.89 -5.37 -19.97
N MET A 473 19.08 -4.80 -21.17
CA MET A 473 18.20 -3.73 -21.65
C MET A 473 16.79 -4.25 -21.98
N GLY A 474 15.81 -3.34 -21.99
CA GLY A 474 14.40 -3.65 -22.22
C GLY A 474 14.08 -3.97 -23.67
N ASP A 475 13.00 -4.73 -23.89
CA ASP A 475 12.48 -5.03 -25.22
C ASP A 475 11.91 -3.78 -25.90
N LYS A 476 12.72 -3.18 -26.79
CA LYS A 476 12.35 -2.07 -27.67
C LYS A 476 11.12 -2.36 -28.55
N GLY A 477 10.85 -3.62 -28.89
CA GLY A 477 9.76 -4.01 -29.79
C GLY A 477 8.41 -4.19 -29.10
N GLY A 478 8.36 -4.28 -27.77
CA GLY A 478 7.13 -4.47 -26.99
C GLY A 478 6.56 -5.90 -26.98
N PHE A 479 7.01 -6.78 -27.86
CA PHE A 479 6.44 -8.12 -28.08
C PHE A 479 6.79 -9.13 -26.98
N ARG A 480 7.98 -9.04 -26.38
CA ARG A 480 8.45 -9.90 -25.28
C ARG A 480 7.92 -9.41 -23.94
N VAL A 481 7.99 -8.10 -23.70
CA VAL A 481 7.61 -7.48 -22.42
C VAL A 481 6.10 -7.55 -22.15
N THR A 482 5.27 -7.67 -23.20
CA THR A 482 3.81 -7.89 -23.10
C THR A 482 3.40 -9.36 -22.92
N ALA A 483 4.34 -10.31 -22.89
CA ALA A 483 4.02 -11.73 -22.78
C ALA A 483 3.17 -12.05 -21.55
N GLU A 484 2.09 -12.81 -21.76
CA GLU A 484 1.07 -13.19 -20.76
C GLU A 484 0.40 -12.04 -19.99
N MET A 485 0.61 -10.78 -20.39
CA MET A 485 -0.06 -9.60 -19.81
C MET A 485 -1.56 -9.61 -20.16
N LEU A 486 -2.41 -9.11 -19.27
CA LEU A 486 -3.86 -8.93 -19.50
C LEU A 486 -4.07 -7.95 -20.65
N LYS A 487 -4.63 -8.47 -21.75
CA LYS A 487 -4.94 -7.73 -22.98
C LYS A 487 -6.33 -7.11 -22.94
N SER A 488 -7.35 -7.85 -22.47
CA SER A 488 -8.71 -7.31 -22.40
C SER A 488 -9.59 -8.01 -21.37
N ILE A 489 -10.57 -7.24 -20.88
CA ILE A 489 -11.70 -7.74 -20.08
C ILE A 489 -12.96 -7.55 -20.92
N THR A 490 -13.64 -8.64 -21.27
CA THR A 490 -15.04 -8.58 -21.69
C THR A 490 -15.89 -8.65 -20.44
N TYR A 491 -16.67 -7.60 -20.20
CA TYR A 491 -17.60 -7.53 -19.09
C TYR A 491 -18.79 -8.46 -19.35
N PRO A 492 -19.52 -8.87 -18.30
CA PRO A 492 -20.75 -9.62 -18.47
C PRO A 492 -21.79 -8.92 -19.37
N THR A 493 -21.73 -7.60 -19.50
CA THR A 493 -22.58 -6.80 -20.43
C THR A 493 -22.25 -7.01 -21.91
N HIS A 494 -21.25 -7.83 -22.23
CA HIS A 494 -20.62 -8.06 -23.54
C HIS A 494 -19.79 -6.89 -24.09
N GLY A 495 -19.84 -5.70 -23.47
CA GLY A 495 -18.85 -4.64 -23.70
C GLY A 495 -17.44 -5.10 -23.31
N ARG A 496 -16.41 -4.51 -23.91
CA ARG A 496 -15.00 -4.91 -23.72
C ARG A 496 -14.11 -3.71 -23.45
N THR A 497 -13.22 -3.79 -22.46
CA THR A 497 -12.05 -2.90 -22.37
C THR A 497 -10.81 -3.64 -22.84
N GLU A 498 -10.04 -3.01 -23.74
CA GLU A 498 -8.74 -3.47 -24.21
C GLU A 498 -7.62 -2.54 -23.71
N PHE A 499 -6.53 -3.15 -23.27
CA PHE A 499 -5.33 -2.48 -22.76
C PHE A 499 -4.20 -2.62 -23.76
N ILE A 500 -3.69 -1.48 -24.23
CA ILE A 500 -2.56 -1.43 -25.15
C ILE A 500 -1.38 -0.84 -24.38
N TYR A 501 -0.33 -1.63 -24.23
CA TYR A 501 0.89 -1.25 -23.53
C TYR A 501 2.00 -0.87 -24.52
N GLU A 502 2.99 -0.13 -24.04
CA GLU A 502 4.24 0.11 -24.73
C GLU A 502 5.42 -0.03 -23.75
N PRO A 503 6.64 -0.34 -24.24
CA PRO A 503 7.84 -0.33 -23.41
C PRO A 503 8.03 1.01 -22.70
N ASN A 504 8.60 0.99 -21.50
CA ASN A 504 9.04 2.23 -20.88
C ASN A 504 10.14 2.88 -21.71
N VAL A 505 9.97 4.17 -21.97
CA VAL A 505 10.97 5.02 -22.62
C VAL A 505 11.39 6.10 -21.64
N ILE A 506 12.69 6.36 -21.51
CA ILE A 506 13.26 7.46 -20.73
C ILE A 506 14.10 8.37 -21.62
N SER A 507 14.35 9.61 -21.17
CA SER A 507 15.40 10.48 -21.77
C SER A 507 16.48 10.88 -20.78
N SER A 508 16.32 10.52 -19.51
CA SER A 508 17.24 10.88 -18.44
C SER A 508 17.21 9.83 -17.33
N MET A 509 18.26 9.79 -16.50
CA MET A 509 18.37 8.89 -15.35
C MET A 509 19.20 9.54 -14.25
N VAL A 510 19.05 9.09 -13.01
CA VAL A 510 19.90 9.54 -11.89
C VAL A 510 21.34 9.07 -12.12
N SER A 511 22.32 9.96 -11.92
CA SER A 511 23.75 9.65 -12.05
C SER A 511 24.21 8.60 -11.04
N ALA A 512 25.30 7.88 -11.32
CA ALA A 512 25.78 6.81 -10.44
C ALA A 512 26.25 7.32 -9.05
N ASP A 513 26.75 8.56 -8.97
CA ASP A 513 27.05 9.27 -7.71
C ASP A 513 25.80 9.90 -7.04
N ARG A 514 24.66 9.82 -7.73
CA ARG A 514 23.33 10.27 -7.34
C ARG A 514 23.20 11.77 -7.02
N LYS A 515 24.15 12.58 -7.50
CA LYS A 515 24.13 14.04 -7.34
C LYS A 515 23.33 14.77 -8.39
N THR A 516 23.13 14.15 -9.56
CA THR A 516 22.51 14.81 -10.71
C THR A 516 21.55 13.88 -11.46
N VAL A 517 20.81 14.46 -12.40
CA VAL A 517 20.13 13.72 -13.46
C VAL A 517 20.97 13.88 -14.72
N GLN A 518 21.32 12.76 -15.34
CA GLN A 518 22.11 12.68 -16.56
C GLN A 518 21.28 12.16 -17.75
N SER A 519 21.82 12.31 -18.96
CA SER A 519 21.23 11.77 -20.20
C SER A 519 21.14 10.23 -20.16
N ALA A 520 20.08 9.67 -20.76
CA ALA A 520 20.00 8.22 -21.00
C ALA A 520 21.03 7.73 -22.04
N HIS A 521 21.48 8.62 -22.92
CA HIS A 521 22.66 8.41 -23.78
C HIS A 521 23.89 9.02 -23.11
N LEU A 522 24.77 8.18 -22.56
CA LEU A 522 26.02 8.64 -21.95
C LEU A 522 27.04 9.07 -23.04
N PRO A 523 27.90 10.06 -22.78
CA PRO A 523 28.85 10.58 -23.76
C PRO A 523 30.10 9.68 -23.96
N TYR A 524 30.14 8.49 -23.34
CA TYR A 524 31.31 7.62 -23.30
C TYR A 524 31.21 6.49 -24.33
N PRO A 525 32.23 6.28 -25.19
CA PRO A 525 32.21 5.16 -26.14
C PRO A 525 32.04 3.79 -25.48
N GLY A 526 31.16 2.97 -26.07
CA GLY A 526 30.89 1.60 -25.62
C GLY A 526 29.90 1.46 -24.46
N THR A 527 29.23 2.53 -24.03
CA THR A 527 28.11 2.42 -23.07
C THR A 527 26.81 1.99 -23.76
N PRO A 528 25.92 1.25 -23.05
CA PRO A 528 24.58 0.93 -23.54
C PRO A 528 23.73 2.16 -23.85
N ASP A 529 22.72 1.98 -24.70
CA ASP A 529 21.60 2.91 -24.84
C ASP A 529 20.52 2.58 -23.80
N TYR A 530 20.41 3.41 -22.76
CA TYR A 530 19.45 3.22 -21.67
C TYR A 530 18.05 3.76 -21.98
N THR A 531 17.75 4.19 -23.22
CA THR A 531 16.41 4.69 -23.64
C THR A 531 15.29 3.72 -23.29
N TYR A 532 15.55 2.41 -23.39
CA TYR A 532 14.64 1.32 -23.06
C TYR A 532 15.18 0.56 -21.84
N PRO A 533 15.00 1.06 -20.61
CA PRO A 533 15.60 0.48 -19.41
C PRO A 533 14.91 -0.82 -18.98
N GLY A 534 13.69 -1.07 -19.44
CA GLY A 534 12.92 -2.26 -19.08
C GLY A 534 11.50 -1.96 -18.63
N GLY A 535 10.68 -3.01 -18.58
CA GLY A 535 9.25 -2.92 -18.27
C GLY A 535 8.42 -2.14 -19.27
N LEU A 536 7.15 -1.94 -18.94
CA LEU A 536 6.15 -1.31 -19.79
C LEU A 536 5.22 -0.35 -19.01
N ARG A 537 4.44 0.42 -19.76
CA ARG A 537 3.40 1.34 -19.31
C ARG A 537 2.15 1.22 -20.19
N ILE A 538 1.02 1.71 -19.71
CA ILE A 538 -0.19 1.83 -20.54
C ILE A 538 0.01 2.94 -21.59
N LYS A 539 -0.37 2.66 -22.84
CA LYS A 539 -0.35 3.63 -23.95
C LYS A 539 -1.75 4.15 -24.27
N GLU A 540 -2.70 3.22 -24.32
CA GLU A 540 -4.05 3.43 -24.80
C GLU A 540 -5.01 2.45 -24.10
N ILE A 541 -6.20 2.93 -23.75
CA ILE A 541 -7.31 2.12 -23.24
C ILE A 541 -8.49 2.33 -24.17
N ASN A 542 -8.98 1.23 -24.75
CA ASN A 542 -10.11 1.22 -25.68
C ASN A 542 -11.32 0.53 -25.06
N ASN A 543 -12.46 1.21 -25.07
CA ASN A 543 -13.73 0.67 -24.60
C ASN A 543 -14.67 0.43 -25.78
N TYR A 544 -15.21 -0.77 -25.86
CA TYR A 544 -16.13 -1.25 -26.90
C TYR A 544 -17.50 -1.58 -26.28
N ASP A 545 -18.56 -1.37 -27.06
CA ASP A 545 -19.92 -1.78 -26.70
C ASP A 545 -20.14 -3.29 -26.91
N SER A 546 -21.39 -3.76 -26.72
CA SER A 546 -21.77 -5.16 -26.92
C SER A 546 -21.77 -5.64 -28.37
N ASN A 547 -21.66 -4.73 -29.34
CA ASN A 547 -21.60 -5.01 -30.78
C ASN A 547 -20.16 -4.96 -31.32
N ASP A 548 -19.17 -4.80 -30.44
CA ASP A 548 -17.75 -4.55 -30.76
C ASP A 548 -17.47 -3.18 -31.42
N GLU A 549 -18.36 -2.20 -31.25
CA GLU A 549 -18.13 -0.82 -31.69
C GLU A 549 -17.33 -0.02 -30.64
N LEU A 550 -16.29 0.70 -31.09
CA LEU A 550 -15.44 1.53 -30.23
C LEU A 550 -16.20 2.75 -29.71
N LEU A 551 -16.49 2.77 -28.40
CA LEU A 551 -17.15 3.87 -27.69
C LEU A 551 -16.18 5.00 -27.34
N THR A 552 -15.04 4.66 -26.74
CA THR A 552 -14.02 5.62 -26.32
C THR A 552 -12.63 5.03 -26.44
N ARG A 553 -11.68 5.88 -26.83
CA ARG A 553 -10.24 5.62 -26.88
C ARG A 553 -9.56 6.69 -26.05
N LYS A 554 -8.88 6.30 -24.96
CA LYS A 554 -8.12 7.21 -24.11
C LYS A 554 -6.62 6.95 -24.28
N HIS A 555 -5.87 7.98 -24.67
CA HIS A 555 -4.43 7.92 -24.90
C HIS A 555 -3.64 8.58 -23.77
N TYR A 556 -2.41 8.10 -23.59
CA TYR A 556 -1.43 8.60 -22.63
C TYR A 556 -0.09 8.86 -23.34
N TYR A 557 0.39 10.11 -23.33
CA TYR A 557 1.68 10.49 -23.91
C TYR A 557 2.66 10.94 -22.82
N TYR A 558 3.83 10.31 -22.76
CA TYR A 558 4.81 10.49 -21.70
C TYR A 558 5.99 11.37 -22.17
N THR A 559 5.69 12.59 -22.62
CA THR A 559 6.63 13.46 -23.36
C THR A 559 6.82 14.82 -22.70
N LYS A 560 8.00 15.42 -22.91
CA LYS A 560 8.35 16.77 -22.46
C LYS A 560 7.61 17.84 -23.26
N GLU A 561 7.45 17.61 -24.57
CA GLU A 561 6.69 18.45 -25.49
C GLU A 561 5.51 17.67 -26.07
N PHE A 562 4.41 18.37 -26.40
CA PHE A 562 3.23 17.81 -27.04
C PHE A 562 2.48 18.91 -27.80
N THR A 563 2.04 18.63 -29.03
CA THR A 563 1.02 19.41 -29.73
C THR A 563 -0.04 18.46 -30.30
N PRO A 564 -1.28 18.93 -30.55
CA PRO A 564 -2.32 18.16 -31.23
C PRO A 564 -1.90 17.58 -32.59
N THR A 565 -0.91 18.19 -33.25
CA THR A 565 -0.39 17.78 -34.56
C THR A 565 0.78 16.81 -34.49
N THR A 566 1.69 16.94 -33.52
CA THR A 566 2.87 16.06 -33.42
C THR A 566 2.63 14.80 -32.59
N LYS A 567 1.77 14.90 -31.56
CA LYS A 567 1.41 13.80 -30.64
C LYS A 567 2.61 12.99 -30.13
N GLY A 568 3.72 13.67 -29.84
CA GLY A 568 4.97 13.04 -29.48
C GLY A 568 6.07 14.05 -29.19
N GLY A 569 7.22 13.54 -28.76
CA GLY A 569 8.38 14.33 -28.37
C GLY A 569 9.37 13.50 -27.56
N VAL A 570 10.41 14.15 -27.03
CA VAL A 570 11.37 13.51 -26.11
C VAL A 570 10.64 13.06 -24.85
N SER A 571 10.90 11.84 -24.36
CA SER A 571 10.21 11.33 -23.18
C SER A 571 10.47 12.17 -21.91
N SER A 572 9.44 12.34 -21.08
CA SER A 572 9.53 12.93 -19.75
C SER A 572 10.02 11.96 -18.66
N GLY A 573 10.28 10.69 -19.03
CA GLY A 573 10.69 9.64 -18.11
C GLY A 573 12.10 9.84 -17.56
N ILE A 574 12.21 9.70 -16.24
CA ILE A 574 13.48 9.64 -15.50
C ILE A 574 13.54 8.31 -14.73
N LEU A 575 14.61 7.55 -14.94
CA LEU A 575 14.93 6.34 -14.17
C LEU A 575 15.68 6.70 -12.88
N SER A 576 15.33 6.07 -11.76
CA SER A 576 15.85 6.38 -10.41
C SER A 576 17.31 5.99 -10.16
N PHE A 577 17.95 5.25 -11.08
CA PHE A 577 19.34 4.81 -11.00
C PHE A 577 19.94 4.68 -12.43
N THR A 578 21.26 4.49 -12.51
CA THR A 578 21.93 4.08 -13.76
C THR A 578 22.17 2.56 -13.72
N PRO A 579 21.59 1.74 -14.62
CA PRO A 579 21.79 0.29 -14.59
C PRO A 579 23.24 -0.10 -14.92
N GLN A 580 23.93 -0.73 -13.97
CA GLN A 580 25.33 -1.15 -14.15
C GLN A 580 25.59 -2.48 -13.45
N TYR A 581 26.22 -3.39 -14.20
CA TYR A 581 26.54 -4.75 -13.77
C TYR A 581 28.05 -5.02 -13.72
N LEU A 582 28.88 -4.06 -14.14
CA LEU A 582 30.34 -4.08 -14.03
C LEU A 582 30.76 -2.93 -13.12
N TRP A 583 31.60 -3.23 -12.12
CA TRP A 583 31.98 -2.33 -11.05
C TRP A 583 33.48 -2.32 -10.80
N GLY A 584 33.99 -1.19 -10.31
CA GLY A 584 35.38 -1.04 -9.86
C GLY A 584 35.46 -0.26 -8.55
N TRP A 585 36.11 -0.83 -7.53
CA TRP A 585 36.15 -0.29 -6.17
C TRP A 585 37.59 -0.10 -5.67
N GLN A 586 37.77 0.80 -4.69
CA GLN A 586 38.99 0.93 -3.88
C GLN A 586 38.63 0.75 -2.40
N LEU A 587 38.92 -0.44 -1.86
CA LEU A 587 38.49 -0.87 -0.53
C LEU A 587 39.48 -0.42 0.55
N TYR A 588 38.97 0.18 1.63
CA TYR A 588 39.78 0.63 2.76
C TYR A 588 40.11 -0.52 3.72
N ASN A 589 41.40 -0.76 3.98
CA ASN A 589 41.86 -1.78 4.92
C ASN A 589 41.89 -1.26 6.38
N LEU A 590 41.00 -1.76 7.23
CA LEU A 590 40.81 -1.26 8.60
C LEU A 590 41.99 -1.54 9.56
N LEU A 591 42.83 -2.54 9.31
CA LEU A 591 43.89 -2.93 10.25
C LEU A 591 45.27 -2.30 9.99
N LYS A 592 45.69 -2.11 8.74
CA LYS A 592 47.04 -1.56 8.46
C LYS A 592 47.17 -0.06 8.71
N SER A 593 46.07 0.69 8.73
CA SER A 593 46.10 2.14 8.99
C SER A 593 46.70 2.51 10.35
N GLN A 594 46.67 1.60 11.32
CA GLN A 594 47.27 1.78 12.65
C GLN A 594 48.82 1.69 12.65
N ASN A 595 49.45 1.16 11.59
CA ASN A 595 50.89 0.88 11.55
C ASN A 595 51.69 1.68 10.49
N GLY A 596 51.07 2.51 9.65
CA GLY A 596 51.86 3.31 8.68
C GLY A 596 51.12 3.87 7.46
N GLY A 597 49.88 4.36 7.61
CA GLY A 597 49.14 5.03 6.53
C GLY A 597 48.07 4.15 5.86
N PRO A 598 47.17 4.76 5.06
CA PRO A 598 46.02 4.08 4.49
C PRO A 598 46.39 3.23 3.26
N GLU A 599 46.11 1.93 3.34
CA GLU A 599 46.25 1.00 2.21
C GLU A 599 44.86 0.77 1.57
N TYR A 600 44.77 0.95 0.25
CA TYR A 600 43.56 0.74 -0.54
C TYR A 600 43.79 -0.39 -1.56
N TYR A 601 42.83 -1.32 -1.67
CA TYR A 601 42.86 -2.41 -2.65
C TYR A 601 41.87 -2.15 -3.78
N THR A 602 42.32 -2.25 -5.04
CA THR A 602 41.41 -2.08 -6.20
C THR A 602 40.78 -3.41 -6.58
N LEU A 603 39.46 -3.43 -6.83
CA LEU A 603 38.74 -4.66 -7.19
C LEU A 603 37.71 -4.38 -8.28
N ASN A 604 37.82 -5.09 -9.41
CA ASN A 604 36.82 -5.05 -10.48
C ASN A 604 35.88 -6.27 -10.37
N ALA A 605 34.57 -6.07 -10.56
CA ALA A 605 33.57 -7.13 -10.41
C ALA A 605 32.41 -7.07 -11.41
N ILE A 606 31.97 -8.23 -11.91
CA ILE A 606 30.68 -8.41 -12.62
C ILE A 606 29.64 -8.91 -11.62
N MET A 607 28.43 -8.38 -11.67
CA MET A 607 27.33 -8.67 -10.75
C MET A 607 26.08 -9.07 -11.54
N SER A 608 25.29 -10.02 -11.04
CA SER A 608 24.08 -10.49 -11.75
C SER A 608 22.90 -9.52 -11.70
N GLN A 609 22.92 -8.54 -10.80
CA GLN A 609 21.89 -7.53 -10.69
C GLN A 609 22.51 -6.15 -10.86
N ALA A 610 21.75 -5.23 -11.43
CA ALA A 610 22.15 -3.84 -11.44
C ALA A 610 22.25 -3.40 -9.97
N SER A 611 23.31 -2.69 -9.62
CA SER A 611 23.42 -2.08 -8.30
C SER A 611 22.41 -0.94 -8.20
N ASN A 612 21.16 -1.30 -7.94
CA ASN A 612 20.07 -0.39 -7.66
C ASN A 612 19.92 -0.33 -6.14
N PRO A 613 20.55 0.66 -5.49
CA PRO A 613 20.33 0.88 -4.08
C PRO A 613 18.91 1.44 -3.86
N LEU A 614 17.96 0.55 -3.58
CA LEU A 614 16.80 0.75 -2.69
C LEU A 614 15.90 2.01 -2.83
N TRP A 615 16.04 2.83 -3.88
CA TRP A 615 15.44 4.17 -3.93
C TRP A 615 14.44 4.34 -5.07
N TYR A 616 13.24 3.93 -4.70
CA TYR A 616 11.99 4.19 -5.38
C TYR A 616 11.60 5.68 -5.35
N ASN A 617 10.61 6.04 -6.16
CA ASN A 617 9.80 7.24 -5.93
C ASN A 617 8.75 7.00 -4.81
N SER A 618 7.92 7.99 -4.49
CA SER A 618 6.83 7.89 -3.50
C SER A 618 5.77 6.81 -3.79
N ARG A 619 5.82 6.17 -4.97
CA ARG A 619 4.89 5.15 -5.44
C ARG A 619 5.51 3.76 -5.49
N GLY A 620 6.72 3.55 -4.96
CA GLY A 620 7.38 2.25 -5.02
C GLY A 620 7.92 1.89 -6.41
N GLU A 621 8.00 2.86 -7.33
CA GLU A 621 8.37 2.63 -8.73
C GLU A 621 9.74 3.23 -9.09
N TYR A 622 10.40 2.65 -10.10
CA TYR A 622 11.73 3.06 -10.56
C TYR A 622 11.73 4.15 -11.63
N ILE A 623 10.66 4.25 -12.41
CA ILE A 623 10.53 5.24 -13.48
C ILE A 623 9.42 6.21 -13.10
N GLY A 624 9.76 7.50 -13.14
CA GLY A 624 8.81 8.60 -12.95
C GLY A 624 8.73 9.46 -14.20
N TYR A 625 7.51 9.81 -14.62
CA TYR A 625 7.23 10.67 -15.75
C TYR A 625 6.90 12.09 -15.30
N SER A 626 7.83 13.03 -15.51
CA SER A 626 7.67 14.41 -15.02
C SER A 626 6.55 15.19 -15.74
N LYS A 627 6.12 14.74 -16.93
CA LYS A 627 5.01 15.33 -17.69
C LYS A 627 4.26 14.23 -18.44
N VAL A 628 2.94 14.17 -18.31
CA VAL A 628 2.08 13.19 -18.98
C VAL A 628 0.84 13.88 -19.53
N ILE A 629 0.47 13.57 -20.76
CA ILE A 629 -0.70 14.12 -21.44
C ILE A 629 -1.75 13.02 -21.57
N GLU A 630 -2.97 13.29 -21.13
CA GLU A 630 -4.15 12.44 -21.39
C GLU A 630 -5.13 13.11 -22.36
N CYS A 631 -5.69 12.34 -23.28
CA CYS A 631 -6.73 12.81 -24.20
C CYS A 631 -7.68 11.69 -24.63
N ASN A 632 -8.86 12.08 -25.13
CA ASN A 632 -9.81 11.19 -25.79
C ASN A 632 -9.72 11.40 -27.30
N GLU A 633 -9.68 10.30 -28.07
CA GLU A 633 -9.62 10.34 -29.53
C GLU A 633 -10.75 9.55 -30.18
N ASP A 634 -11.19 10.00 -31.36
CA ASP A 634 -12.14 9.27 -32.18
C ASP A 634 -11.47 8.07 -32.90
N LYS A 635 -12.26 7.30 -33.64
CA LYS A 635 -11.76 6.17 -34.44
C LYS A 635 -10.69 6.54 -35.48
N ASN A 636 -10.65 7.81 -35.90
CA ASN A 636 -9.69 8.35 -36.88
C ASN A 636 -8.45 8.98 -36.23
N GLY A 637 -8.37 8.98 -34.89
CA GLY A 637 -7.28 9.64 -34.16
C GLY A 637 -7.43 11.16 -34.05
N LYS A 638 -8.64 11.71 -34.11
CA LYS A 638 -8.90 13.13 -33.85
C LYS A 638 -9.29 13.34 -32.38
N LEU A 639 -8.73 14.38 -31.75
CA LEU A 639 -9.12 14.80 -30.39
C LEU A 639 -10.63 15.12 -30.33
N ILE A 640 -11.31 14.60 -29.32
CA ILE A 640 -12.74 14.84 -29.08
C ILE A 640 -12.94 16.10 -28.21
N ASP A 641 -12.33 16.09 -27.02
CA ASP A 641 -12.57 17.08 -25.94
C ASP A 641 -11.35 17.98 -25.65
N GLY A 642 -10.30 17.86 -26.46
CA GLY A 642 -8.98 18.46 -26.19
C GLY A 642 -8.04 17.49 -25.46
N TYR A 643 -7.18 18.03 -24.59
CA TYR A 643 -6.20 17.24 -23.82
C TYR A 643 -5.87 17.88 -22.47
N THR A 644 -5.43 17.06 -21.51
CA THR A 644 -4.94 17.53 -20.20
C THR A 644 -3.47 17.16 -20.01
N VAL A 645 -2.63 18.13 -19.68
CA VAL A 645 -1.21 17.96 -19.35
C VAL A 645 -1.06 17.95 -17.83
N HIS A 646 -0.43 16.91 -17.29
CA HIS A 646 -0.11 16.75 -15.88
C HIS A 646 1.41 16.85 -15.69
N THR A 647 1.87 17.72 -14.80
CA THR A 647 3.28 17.87 -14.44
C THR A 647 3.50 17.33 -13.04
N PHE A 648 4.54 16.53 -12.82
CA PHE A 648 4.85 15.89 -11.54
C PHE A 648 6.24 16.27 -11.03
N SER A 649 6.40 16.32 -9.71
CA SER A 649 7.72 16.37 -9.08
C SER A 649 8.50 15.08 -9.36
N ASN A 650 9.80 15.19 -9.60
CA ASN A 650 10.64 14.06 -9.98
C ASN A 650 12.10 14.36 -9.64
N PHE A 651 13.01 13.41 -9.85
CA PHE A 651 14.44 13.64 -9.68
C PHE A 651 14.93 14.89 -10.44
N GLY A 652 15.77 15.69 -9.78
CA GLY A 652 16.20 17.01 -10.22
C GLY A 652 16.48 17.95 -9.04
N PRO A 653 16.84 19.22 -9.28
CA PRO A 653 17.12 20.20 -8.22
C PRO A 653 15.98 20.28 -7.19
N GLY A 654 16.31 20.19 -5.90
CA GLY A 654 15.35 20.16 -4.78
C GLY A 654 14.71 18.80 -4.49
N TYR A 655 14.83 17.82 -5.40
CA TYR A 655 14.22 16.49 -5.29
C TYR A 655 15.22 15.33 -5.33
N MET A 656 16.52 15.62 -5.49
CA MET A 656 17.59 14.66 -5.25
C MET A 656 17.61 14.22 -3.78
N ASP A 657 18.15 13.04 -3.53
CA ASP A 657 18.31 12.52 -2.17
C ASP A 657 19.48 13.24 -1.45
N GLU A 658 19.39 13.33 -0.12
CA GLU A 658 20.37 14.05 0.71
C GLU A 658 21.53 13.13 1.12
N ASP A 659 22.68 13.73 1.39
CA ASP A 659 23.89 13.02 1.81
C ASP A 659 23.72 12.17 3.08
N PRO A 660 24.53 11.10 3.24
CA PRO A 660 24.70 10.47 4.54
C PRO A 660 25.27 11.46 5.56
N ILE A 661 24.90 11.25 6.82
CA ILE A 661 25.42 11.98 7.98
C ILE A 661 26.88 11.59 8.25
N ALA A 662 27.19 10.30 8.10
CA ALA A 662 28.54 9.74 8.18
C ALA A 662 28.67 8.57 7.20
N MET A 663 29.87 8.30 6.67
CA MET A 663 30.12 7.20 5.76
C MET A 663 31.57 6.69 5.93
N LEU A 664 31.79 5.38 5.74
CA LEU A 664 33.14 4.81 5.68
C LEU A 664 33.84 5.22 4.38
N ASN A 665 35.08 5.70 4.48
CA ASN A 665 35.88 6.31 3.39
C ASN A 665 36.41 5.30 2.34
N ASN A 666 35.51 4.51 1.76
CA ASN A 666 35.76 3.70 0.59
C ASN A 666 35.66 4.58 -0.66
N LYS A 667 36.56 4.39 -1.63
CA LYS A 667 36.62 5.18 -2.88
C LYS A 667 36.29 4.31 -4.07
N PHE A 668 35.83 4.91 -5.17
CA PHE A 668 35.42 4.16 -6.37
C PHE A 668 36.48 4.28 -7.46
N SER A 669 36.69 3.20 -8.22
CA SER A 669 37.83 3.11 -9.13
C SER A 669 37.64 3.96 -10.40
N ARG A 670 38.73 4.13 -11.14
CA ARG A 670 38.86 5.13 -12.20
C ARG A 670 38.35 4.68 -13.57
N GLU A 671 37.94 3.41 -13.71
CA GLU A 671 38.12 2.70 -14.98
C GLU A 671 36.86 2.55 -15.86
N TYR A 672 35.70 2.11 -15.37
CA TYR A 672 34.49 2.06 -16.21
C TYR A 672 33.14 1.99 -15.46
N PRO A 673 32.21 2.95 -15.70
CA PRO A 673 32.46 4.27 -16.28
C PRO A 673 33.47 5.04 -15.40
N PRO A 674 34.22 6.01 -15.96
CA PRO A 674 35.25 6.73 -15.20
C PRO A 674 34.63 7.71 -14.18
N HIS A 675 34.35 7.21 -12.97
CA HIS A 675 33.84 7.99 -11.84
C HIS A 675 34.98 8.63 -11.04
N VAL A 676 35.72 9.54 -11.70
CA VAL A 676 36.94 10.15 -11.15
C VAL A 676 36.65 10.99 -9.90
N GLY A 677 37.01 10.46 -8.72
CA GLY A 677 37.10 11.22 -7.47
C GLY A 677 35.80 11.37 -6.67
N THR A 678 34.73 10.65 -7.00
CA THR A 678 33.54 10.60 -6.14
C THR A 678 33.78 9.67 -4.93
N PRO A 679 33.39 10.07 -3.70
CA PRO A 679 33.36 9.17 -2.55
C PRO A 679 32.08 8.31 -2.52
N TYR A 680 31.11 8.56 -3.40
CA TYR A 680 29.78 7.93 -3.35
C TYR A 680 29.74 6.63 -4.15
N SER A 681 29.38 5.55 -3.45
CA SER A 681 28.99 4.25 -4.01
C SER A 681 27.53 4.26 -4.44
N PRO A 682 27.07 3.36 -5.34
CA PRO A 682 25.68 2.93 -5.31
C PRO A 682 25.27 2.48 -3.90
N TYR A 683 26.09 1.69 -3.20
CA TYR A 683 25.80 1.17 -1.86
C TYR A 683 26.00 2.21 -0.73
N THR A 684 26.20 3.49 -1.05
CA THR A 684 26.33 4.55 -0.03
C THR A 684 24.95 4.92 0.45
N PRO A 685 24.58 4.65 1.72
CA PRO A 685 23.28 5.03 2.24
C PRO A 685 23.06 6.53 2.17
N CYS A 686 21.81 6.97 2.12
CA CYS A 686 21.46 8.37 1.92
C CYS A 686 20.09 8.70 2.53
N SER A 687 19.85 9.98 2.80
CA SER A 687 18.57 10.42 3.39
C SER A 687 17.54 10.69 2.28
N SER A 688 16.83 9.63 1.86
CA SER A 688 15.91 9.64 0.72
C SER A 688 14.88 10.78 0.75
N ASN A 689 14.64 11.39 -0.41
CA ASN A 689 13.60 12.38 -0.68
C ASN A 689 12.43 11.80 -1.49
N ALA A 690 12.26 10.47 -1.52
CA ALA A 690 11.20 9.78 -2.26
C ALA A 690 9.80 10.38 -2.05
N LEU A 691 9.46 10.71 -0.80
CA LEU A 691 8.17 11.32 -0.42
C LEU A 691 7.87 12.65 -1.12
N LYS A 692 8.89 13.38 -1.62
CA LYS A 692 8.73 14.65 -2.37
C LYS A 692 8.54 14.44 -3.88
N ARG A 693 8.76 13.22 -4.41
CA ARG A 693 8.65 12.87 -5.84
C ARG A 693 7.25 12.34 -6.14
N GLY A 694 6.80 12.39 -7.39
CA GLY A 694 5.49 11.90 -7.84
C GLY A 694 4.28 12.73 -7.39
N MET A 695 4.52 13.94 -6.87
CA MET A 695 3.45 14.87 -6.47
C MET A 695 3.00 15.68 -7.69
N LEU A 696 1.70 15.89 -7.88
CA LEU A 696 1.16 16.66 -9.01
C LEU A 696 1.47 18.15 -8.80
N LEU A 697 2.30 18.76 -9.63
CA LEU A 697 2.69 20.18 -9.52
C LEU A 697 1.81 21.10 -10.37
N SER A 698 1.40 20.64 -11.57
CA SER A 698 0.41 21.34 -12.39
C SER A 698 -0.52 20.39 -13.12
N LYS A 699 -1.72 20.87 -13.43
CA LYS A 699 -2.68 20.24 -14.33
C LYS A 699 -3.26 21.29 -15.26
N GLU A 700 -3.02 21.16 -16.56
CA GLU A 700 -3.33 22.17 -17.57
C GLU A 700 -4.26 21.55 -18.63
N GLN A 701 -5.47 22.08 -18.75
CA GLN A 701 -6.50 21.62 -19.68
C GLN A 701 -6.50 22.51 -20.92
N PHE A 702 -6.50 21.88 -22.09
CA PHE A 702 -6.42 22.51 -23.40
C PHE A 702 -7.60 22.10 -24.28
N ASP A 703 -8.03 23.00 -25.16
CA ASP A 703 -8.98 22.67 -26.23
C ASP A 703 -8.34 21.87 -27.39
N CYS A 704 -9.15 21.45 -28.37
CA CYS A 704 -8.67 20.70 -29.54
C CYS A 704 -7.73 21.49 -30.47
N ALA A 705 -7.64 22.83 -30.33
CA ALA A 705 -6.71 23.67 -31.09
C ALA A 705 -5.38 23.87 -30.34
N GLY A 706 -5.33 23.58 -29.04
CA GLY A 706 -4.14 23.72 -28.20
C GLY A 706 -4.10 25.01 -27.39
N HIS A 707 -5.23 25.71 -27.19
CA HIS A 707 -5.31 26.83 -26.25
C HIS A 707 -5.64 26.32 -24.84
N VAL A 708 -4.99 26.90 -23.82
CA VAL A 708 -5.29 26.61 -22.41
C VAL A 708 -6.68 27.14 -22.07
N LYS A 709 -7.50 26.32 -21.39
CA LYS A 709 -8.80 26.72 -20.81
C LYS A 709 -8.75 26.77 -19.28
N GLN A 710 -7.98 25.89 -18.64
CA GLN A 710 -7.77 25.91 -17.19
C GLN A 710 -6.35 25.46 -16.83
N LYS A 711 -5.77 26.06 -15.80
CA LYS A 711 -4.49 25.69 -15.20
C LYS A 711 -4.63 25.60 -13.69
N GLU A 712 -4.40 24.41 -13.14
CA GLU A 712 -4.29 24.18 -11.70
C GLU A 712 -2.80 24.05 -11.34
N LEU A 713 -2.38 24.71 -10.27
CA LEU A 713 -1.05 24.67 -9.66
C LEU A 713 -1.17 24.18 -8.21
N PHE A 714 -0.21 23.37 -7.76
CA PHE A 714 -0.26 22.73 -6.45
C PHE A 714 1.10 22.84 -5.75
N GLU A 715 1.08 23.22 -4.48
CA GLU A 715 2.25 23.35 -3.61
C GLU A 715 2.04 22.51 -2.34
N TYR A 716 3.10 21.89 -1.83
CA TYR A 716 3.03 20.92 -0.74
C TYR A 716 4.02 21.24 0.36
N THR A 717 3.68 20.91 1.61
CA THR A 717 4.53 21.15 2.78
C THR A 717 4.62 19.90 3.68
N PRO A 718 5.82 19.52 4.14
CA PRO A 718 6.00 18.41 5.07
C PRO A 718 5.47 18.73 6.48
N ILE A 719 4.51 17.94 6.94
CA ILE A 719 3.91 17.95 8.28
C ILE A 719 4.50 16.81 9.11
N GLN A 720 4.75 17.06 10.42
CA GLN A 720 5.47 16.15 11.33
C GLN A 720 6.83 15.69 10.75
N LYS A 721 7.81 16.61 10.75
CA LYS A 721 9.19 16.41 10.24
C LYS A 721 10.05 15.43 11.08
N ASP A 722 9.43 14.34 11.52
CA ASP A 722 10.06 13.26 12.24
C ASP A 722 10.98 12.43 11.32
N SER A 723 12.09 12.00 11.90
CA SER A 723 13.03 11.07 11.29
C SER A 723 13.54 10.06 12.33
N ILE A 724 14.17 8.99 11.82
CA ILE A 724 15.02 8.07 12.57
C ILE A 724 16.42 8.10 11.94
N LEU A 725 17.45 8.14 12.78
CA LEU A 725 18.83 7.95 12.37
C LEU A 725 19.09 6.44 12.19
N ILE A 726 19.41 6.01 10.97
CA ILE A 726 19.70 4.61 10.63
C ILE A 726 21.19 4.48 10.30
N THR A 727 21.87 3.52 10.94
CA THR A 727 23.26 3.16 10.62
C THR A 727 23.28 1.77 10.02
N GLU A 728 23.75 1.65 8.78
CA GLU A 728 23.94 0.36 8.10
C GLU A 728 25.44 0.14 7.93
N ILE A 729 25.98 -0.94 8.49
CA ILE A 729 27.35 -1.41 8.22
C ILE A 729 27.31 -2.89 7.85
N THR A 730 27.98 -3.26 6.76
CA THR A 730 28.24 -4.65 6.36
C THR A 730 29.75 -4.88 6.37
N THR A 731 30.19 -5.95 7.03
CA THR A 731 31.62 -6.23 7.33
C THR A 731 32.07 -7.59 6.81
N THR A 732 33.36 -7.75 6.53
CA THR A 732 33.95 -9.06 6.19
C THR A 732 35.36 -9.25 6.75
N ASN A 733 35.64 -10.49 7.17
CA ASN A 733 36.96 -11.00 7.53
C ASN A 733 37.51 -11.83 6.37
N VAL A 734 38.67 -11.45 5.86
CA VAL A 734 39.29 -12.01 4.67
C VAL A 734 40.71 -12.45 5.04
N MET A 735 41.05 -13.75 5.00
CA MET A 735 42.39 -14.18 5.39
C MET A 735 43.48 -13.54 4.51
N ASP A 736 44.55 -13.00 5.13
CA ASP A 736 45.78 -12.64 4.42
C ASP A 736 46.69 -13.88 4.36
N TYR A 737 46.86 -14.45 3.17
CA TYR A 737 47.71 -15.63 2.99
C TYR A 737 49.19 -15.29 2.75
N ASN A 738 49.56 -14.01 2.76
CA ASN A 738 50.96 -13.56 2.61
C ASN A 738 51.63 -13.23 3.96
N SER A 739 50.93 -13.37 5.09
CA SER A 739 51.53 -13.21 6.42
C SER A 739 51.93 -14.56 7.03
N ASP A 740 53.18 -14.69 7.45
CA ASP A 740 53.70 -15.90 8.12
C ASP A 740 53.09 -16.17 9.52
N ASP A 741 52.32 -15.21 10.07
CA ASP A 741 51.61 -15.33 11.34
C ASP A 741 50.10 -15.58 11.13
N PRO A 742 49.59 -16.80 11.37
CA PRO A 742 48.17 -17.14 11.20
C PRO A 742 47.25 -16.47 12.23
N THR A 743 47.77 -15.75 13.22
CA THR A 743 46.99 -14.95 14.18
C THR A 743 46.85 -13.47 13.78
N LEU A 744 47.68 -12.98 12.85
CA LEU A 744 47.61 -11.63 12.27
C LEU A 744 46.98 -11.60 10.87
N GLY A 745 46.93 -12.74 10.17
CA GLY A 745 46.54 -12.86 8.77
C GLY A 745 45.04 -12.72 8.45
N PHE A 746 44.43 -11.56 8.73
CA PHE A 746 43.11 -11.19 8.20
C PHE A 746 43.08 -9.73 7.71
N LEU A 747 42.88 -9.52 6.41
CA LEU A 747 42.35 -8.27 5.86
C LEU A 747 40.91 -8.07 6.34
N ARG A 748 40.55 -6.83 6.69
CA ARG A 748 39.27 -6.47 7.29
C ARG A 748 38.65 -5.29 6.57
N PHE A 749 37.46 -5.51 6.00
CA PHE A 749 36.74 -4.51 5.20
C PHE A 749 35.35 -4.25 5.79
N ALA A 750 34.88 -3.01 5.64
CA ALA A 750 33.52 -2.62 5.99
C ALA A 750 32.98 -1.58 5.00
N PHE A 751 31.68 -1.67 4.72
CA PHE A 751 30.92 -0.76 3.90
C PHE A 751 29.72 -0.28 4.70
N GLY A 752 29.41 1.02 4.65
CA GLY A 752 28.32 1.54 5.44
C GLY A 752 28.34 3.03 5.66
N GLY A 753 27.28 3.49 6.33
CA GLY A 753 27.06 4.88 6.68
C GLY A 753 25.79 5.07 7.48
N THR A 754 25.60 6.30 7.94
CA THR A 754 24.46 6.74 8.72
C THR A 754 23.63 7.73 7.91
N TYR A 755 22.31 7.60 7.93
CA TYR A 755 21.37 8.46 7.21
C TYR A 755 20.07 8.66 7.99
N TYR A 756 19.22 9.59 7.53
CA TYR A 756 17.87 9.77 8.08
C TYR A 756 16.81 9.07 7.22
N GLN A 757 16.09 8.13 7.83
CA GLN A 757 14.78 7.69 7.34
C GLN A 757 13.73 8.73 7.78
N LYS A 758 12.90 9.21 6.86
CA LYS A 758 11.92 10.31 7.09
C LYS A 758 10.50 9.76 7.20
N PHE A 759 9.73 10.27 8.18
CA PHE A 759 8.38 9.79 8.52
C PHE A 759 7.28 10.87 8.37
N TYR A 760 7.56 11.96 7.67
CA TYR A 760 6.61 13.06 7.44
C TYR A 760 5.65 12.81 6.28
N SER A 761 4.49 13.47 6.31
CA SER A 761 3.57 13.56 5.16
C SER A 761 3.73 14.89 4.43
N ASN A 762 3.85 14.87 3.10
CA ASN A 762 3.81 16.08 2.28
C ASN A 762 2.37 16.39 1.89
N LEU A 763 1.70 17.24 2.66
CA LEU A 763 0.29 17.59 2.43
C LEU A 763 0.17 18.86 1.58
N LEU A 764 -0.94 19.01 0.86
CA LEU A 764 -1.21 20.11 -0.08
C LEU A 764 -1.38 21.42 0.71
N SER A 765 -0.44 22.35 0.64
CA SER A 765 -0.50 23.62 1.39
C SER A 765 -1.12 24.76 0.58
N GLU A 766 -1.00 24.75 -0.75
CA GLU A 766 -1.68 25.71 -1.62
C GLU A 766 -2.12 25.06 -2.94
N LYS A 767 -3.32 25.44 -3.41
CA LYS A 767 -3.80 25.18 -4.77
C LYS A 767 -4.23 26.50 -5.40
N ARG A 768 -3.75 26.77 -6.62
CA ARG A 768 -4.23 27.89 -7.45
C ARG A 768 -4.89 27.36 -8.70
N THR A 769 -6.07 27.88 -9.05
CA THR A 769 -6.80 27.54 -10.27
C THR A 769 -7.00 28.79 -11.11
N ILE A 770 -6.41 28.83 -12.29
CA ILE A 770 -6.51 29.91 -13.27
C ILE A 770 -7.41 29.43 -14.42
N THR A 771 -8.50 30.13 -14.69
CA THR A 771 -9.39 29.87 -15.84
C THR A 771 -9.21 30.96 -16.90
N TYR A 772 -9.21 30.56 -18.16
CA TYR A 772 -8.99 31.44 -19.32
C TYR A 772 -10.28 31.59 -20.13
N ASP A 773 -10.67 32.82 -20.44
CA ASP A 773 -11.75 33.09 -21.40
C ASP A 773 -11.26 32.97 -22.87
N ASP A 774 -12.17 33.10 -23.83
CA ASP A 774 -11.84 33.00 -25.26
C ASP A 774 -10.99 34.17 -25.79
N ASN A 775 -10.80 35.24 -25.01
CA ASN A 775 -9.93 36.37 -25.32
C ASN A 775 -8.55 36.24 -24.62
N GLY A 776 -8.34 35.22 -23.78
CA GLY A 776 -7.13 35.03 -22.98
C GLY A 776 -7.11 35.79 -21.64
N ASN A 777 -8.22 36.40 -21.22
CA ASN A 777 -8.34 36.99 -19.89
C ASN A 777 -8.36 35.88 -18.83
N THR A 778 -7.72 36.12 -17.67
CA THR A 778 -7.59 35.16 -16.59
C THR A 778 -8.43 35.52 -15.37
N ILE A 779 -9.08 34.52 -14.79
CA ILE A 779 -9.63 34.59 -13.41
C ILE A 779 -8.87 33.57 -12.57
N GLU A 780 -8.33 33.99 -11.43
CA GLU A 780 -7.58 33.13 -10.50
C GLU A 780 -8.39 32.89 -9.22
N TYR A 781 -8.36 31.65 -8.74
CA TYR A 781 -8.91 31.20 -7.46
C TYR A 781 -7.79 30.56 -6.66
N LYS A 782 -7.74 30.80 -5.35
CA LYS A 782 -6.62 30.36 -4.51
C LYS A 782 -7.11 29.73 -3.21
N ASP A 783 -6.82 28.45 -3.03
CA ASP A 783 -7.04 27.70 -1.80
C ASP A 783 -5.72 27.52 -1.05
N LYS A 784 -5.67 27.86 0.24
CA LYS A 784 -4.59 27.51 1.17
C LYS A 784 -5.09 26.56 2.24
N TYR A 785 -4.22 25.70 2.73
CA TYR A 785 -4.52 24.70 3.75
C TYR A 785 -3.46 24.70 4.85
N GLU A 786 -3.91 24.78 6.10
CA GLU A 786 -3.09 24.57 7.29
C GLU A 786 -3.58 23.33 8.03
N TYR A 787 -2.62 22.52 8.49
CA TYR A 787 -2.89 21.22 9.10
C TYR A 787 -2.56 21.23 10.59
N ASN A 788 -3.35 20.50 11.38
CA ASN A 788 -3.03 20.24 12.78
C ASN A 788 -1.76 19.36 12.86
N SER A 789 -0.83 19.74 13.74
CA SER A 789 0.49 19.13 13.85
C SER A 789 0.52 17.75 14.51
N VAL A 790 -0.61 17.26 15.03
CA VAL A 790 -0.75 15.97 15.72
C VAL A 790 -1.53 14.97 14.87
N ASN A 791 -2.77 15.30 14.47
CA ASN A 791 -3.63 14.37 13.73
C ASN A 791 -3.57 14.54 12.20
N LYS A 792 -2.81 15.51 11.68
CA LYS A 792 -2.64 15.81 10.24
C LYS A 792 -3.92 16.30 9.53
N GLN A 793 -5.00 16.58 10.25
CA GLN A 793 -6.25 17.07 9.67
C GLN A 793 -6.19 18.55 9.29
N ILE A 794 -7.03 18.96 8.31
CA ILE A 794 -7.14 20.38 7.90
C ILE A 794 -7.76 21.19 9.04
N LYS A 795 -6.97 22.10 9.62
CA LYS A 795 -7.38 23.00 10.70
C LYS A 795 -7.91 24.34 10.17
N LEU A 796 -7.35 24.82 9.07
CA LEU A 796 -7.81 26.02 8.37
C LEU A 796 -7.72 25.79 6.86
N LYS A 797 -8.82 26.05 6.15
CA LYS A 797 -8.81 26.32 4.72
C LYS A 797 -9.10 27.80 4.49
N THR A 798 -8.27 28.48 3.71
CA THR A 798 -8.55 29.85 3.24
C THR A 798 -8.72 29.85 1.72
N SER A 799 -9.87 30.30 1.23
CA SER A 799 -10.19 30.40 -0.19
C SER A 799 -10.35 31.85 -0.61
N GLU A 800 -9.73 32.24 -1.73
CA GLU A 800 -9.90 33.55 -2.38
C GLU A 800 -10.60 33.35 -3.74
N ASP A 801 -11.70 34.06 -3.98
CA ASP A 801 -12.40 34.03 -5.27
C ASP A 801 -11.87 35.08 -6.26
N GLY A 802 -12.18 34.92 -7.54
CA GLY A 802 -11.75 35.83 -8.61
C GLY A 802 -12.26 37.27 -8.52
N ALA A 803 -13.06 37.61 -7.50
CA ALA A 803 -13.45 38.98 -7.17
C ALA A 803 -12.74 39.51 -5.90
N GLY A 804 -11.77 38.78 -5.36
CA GLY A 804 -11.00 39.13 -4.17
C GLY A 804 -11.74 38.93 -2.84
N ASN A 805 -12.85 38.18 -2.82
CA ASN A 805 -13.48 37.82 -1.53
C ASN A 805 -12.72 36.68 -0.88
N VAL A 806 -12.50 36.79 0.43
CA VAL A 806 -11.83 35.78 1.23
C VAL A 806 -12.83 35.02 2.09
N TYR A 807 -12.75 33.71 2.00
CA TYR A 807 -13.51 32.75 2.77
C TYR A 807 -12.53 31.96 3.64
N GLU A 808 -12.87 31.70 4.90
CA GLU A 808 -12.11 30.79 5.77
C GLU A 808 -13.03 29.70 6.31
N GLU A 809 -12.55 28.47 6.36
CA GLU A 809 -13.19 27.36 7.08
C GLU A 809 -12.20 26.86 8.14
N LYS A 810 -12.54 27.05 9.41
CA LYS A 810 -11.72 26.70 10.58
C LYS A 810 -12.34 25.50 11.28
N THR A 811 -11.56 24.43 11.43
CA THR A 811 -11.99 23.20 12.11
C THR A 811 -11.12 22.95 13.34
N ARG A 812 -11.77 22.66 14.47
CA ARG A 812 -11.11 22.34 15.74
C ARG A 812 -11.35 20.87 16.09
N TYR A 813 -10.31 20.14 16.44
CA TYR A 813 -10.37 18.71 16.76
C TYR A 813 -10.08 18.44 18.24
N VAL A 814 -10.28 17.20 18.67
CA VAL A 814 -9.95 16.74 20.05
C VAL A 814 -8.50 17.11 20.46
N PRO A 815 -7.45 16.90 19.63
CA PRO A 815 -6.09 17.25 20.01
C PRO A 815 -5.85 18.75 20.26
N ASP A 816 -6.59 19.65 19.61
CA ASP A 816 -6.48 21.10 19.83
C ASP A 816 -6.88 21.52 21.26
N MET A 817 -7.64 20.67 21.97
CA MET A 817 -8.14 20.95 23.32
C MET A 817 -7.23 20.40 24.44
N LEU A 818 -6.17 19.64 24.14
CA LEU A 818 -5.39 18.91 25.16
C LEU A 818 -4.39 19.77 25.98
N ILE A 819 -4.50 21.10 25.91
CA ILE A 819 -3.52 22.06 26.47
C ILE A 819 -3.50 22.06 28.01
N PHE A 820 -4.58 21.65 28.69
CA PHE A 820 -4.68 21.64 30.16
C PHE A 820 -5.28 20.32 30.71
N PRO A 821 -4.51 19.21 30.74
CA PRO A 821 -5.06 17.85 30.88
C PRO A 821 -5.73 17.49 32.22
N PHE A 822 -5.61 18.31 33.26
CA PHE A 822 -6.04 17.98 34.63
C PHE A 822 -7.19 18.84 35.20
N VAL A 823 -7.84 19.67 34.38
CA VAL A 823 -8.90 20.60 34.83
C VAL A 823 -10.26 20.21 34.23
N PRO A 824 -11.33 20.18 35.03
CA PRO A 824 -12.69 20.24 34.50
C PRO A 824 -12.85 21.23 33.32
N PRO A 825 -13.18 20.91 32.05
CA PRO A 825 -13.80 19.69 31.50
C PRO A 825 -12.85 18.75 30.74
N TYR A 826 -11.54 19.06 30.65
CA TYR A 826 -10.56 18.44 29.74
C TYR A 826 -10.38 16.91 29.88
N SER A 827 -10.83 16.31 30.97
CA SER A 827 -10.77 14.87 31.21
C SER A 827 -11.53 14.04 30.16
N SER A 828 -12.63 14.55 29.59
CA SER A 828 -13.37 13.85 28.53
C SER A 828 -12.59 13.85 27.21
N PHE A 829 -11.95 14.96 26.85
CA PHE A 829 -11.06 15.02 25.67
C PHE A 829 -9.84 14.13 25.82
N TYR A 830 -9.29 14.02 27.03
CA TYR A 830 -8.23 13.05 27.32
C TYR A 830 -8.72 11.61 27.10
N GLN A 831 -9.91 11.23 27.61
CA GLN A 831 -10.51 9.92 27.35
C GLN A 831 -10.75 9.67 25.85
N MET A 832 -11.28 10.66 25.12
CA MET A 832 -11.47 10.57 23.67
C MET A 832 -10.14 10.32 22.93
N ASN A 833 -9.09 11.05 23.32
CA ASN A 833 -7.75 10.88 22.75
C ASN A 833 -7.11 9.53 23.12
N GLN A 834 -7.34 9.00 24.33
CA GLN A 834 -6.88 7.65 24.71
C GLN A 834 -7.58 6.53 23.94
N LEU A 835 -8.85 6.75 23.55
CA LEU A 835 -9.59 5.89 22.62
C LEU A 835 -9.28 6.18 21.15
N HIS A 836 -8.35 7.10 20.87
CA HIS A 836 -7.88 7.49 19.54
C HIS A 836 -8.96 8.10 18.62
N PHE A 837 -9.93 8.81 19.21
CA PHE A 837 -10.93 9.60 18.48
C PHE A 837 -10.37 10.97 18.03
N THR A 838 -9.25 10.97 17.30
CA THR A 838 -8.51 12.20 16.98
C THR A 838 -9.09 12.99 15.79
N ASP A 839 -9.89 12.37 14.92
CA ASP A 839 -10.50 13.02 13.74
C ASP A 839 -11.88 13.66 13.99
N TYR A 840 -12.45 13.48 15.19
CA TYR A 840 -13.78 14.03 15.49
C TYR A 840 -13.76 15.58 15.58
N PRO A 841 -14.51 16.30 14.74
CA PRO A 841 -14.57 17.75 14.81
C PRO A 841 -15.40 18.21 16.01
N LEU A 842 -14.85 19.11 16.81
CA LEU A 842 -15.53 19.77 17.92
C LEU A 842 -16.19 21.08 17.48
N GLU A 843 -15.67 21.72 16.45
CA GLU A 843 -16.15 22.99 15.91
C GLU A 843 -15.76 23.11 14.43
N VAL A 844 -16.70 23.55 13.59
CA VAL A 844 -16.47 23.97 12.21
C VAL A 844 -17.05 25.36 12.02
N THR A 845 -16.21 26.34 11.67
CA THR A 845 -16.58 27.76 11.56
C THR A 845 -16.26 28.29 10.18
N LYS A 846 -17.24 28.80 9.44
CA LYS A 846 -17.05 29.46 8.15
C LYS A 846 -17.16 30.97 8.27
N ILE A 847 -16.19 31.67 7.70
CA ILE A 847 -16.05 33.12 7.73
C ILE A 847 -16.02 33.64 6.29
N LYS A 848 -16.70 34.74 6.02
CA LYS A 848 -16.61 35.49 4.76
C LYS A 848 -16.28 36.95 5.05
N ASN A 849 -15.19 37.46 4.47
CA ASN A 849 -14.74 38.86 4.60
C ASN A 849 -14.78 39.37 6.07
N GLY A 850 -14.24 38.58 7.01
CA GLY A 850 -14.18 38.91 8.44
C GLY A 850 -15.46 38.69 9.26
N LYS A 851 -16.54 38.16 8.67
CA LYS A 851 -17.79 37.82 9.39
C LYS A 851 -18.01 36.32 9.43
N VAL A 852 -18.35 35.79 10.61
CA VAL A 852 -18.78 34.39 10.75
C VAL A 852 -20.15 34.24 10.08
N THR A 853 -20.23 33.39 9.06
CA THR A 853 -21.45 33.15 8.27
C THR A 853 -22.15 31.85 8.65
N GLU A 854 -21.38 30.82 9.01
CA GLU A 854 -21.88 29.53 9.48
C GLU A 854 -20.98 29.03 10.62
N ASN A 855 -21.55 28.31 11.58
CA ASN A 855 -20.81 27.50 12.54
C ASN A 855 -21.64 26.28 12.91
N GLU A 856 -20.95 25.16 13.14
CA GLU A 856 -21.45 23.99 13.84
C GLU A 856 -20.49 23.63 14.98
N THR A 857 -21.00 23.60 16.21
CA THR A 857 -20.25 23.20 17.41
C THR A 857 -20.79 21.87 17.93
N TYR A 858 -19.90 20.91 18.15
CA TYR A 858 -20.23 19.53 18.49
C TYR A 858 -19.75 19.16 19.90
N PHE A 859 -20.69 18.75 20.75
CA PHE A 859 -20.41 18.19 22.07
C PHE A 859 -20.60 16.68 22.04
N TYR A 860 -19.68 15.95 22.67
CA TYR A 860 -19.69 14.49 22.72
C TYR A 860 -19.62 13.98 24.16
N LYS A 861 -20.14 12.76 24.38
CA LYS A 861 -20.07 12.02 25.65
C LYS A 861 -19.80 10.54 25.38
N LEU A 862 -19.27 9.84 26.37
CA LEU A 862 -19.31 8.38 26.37
C LEU A 862 -20.75 7.92 26.68
N LEU A 863 -21.20 6.83 26.06
CA LEU A 863 -22.56 6.31 26.21
C LEU A 863 -22.89 5.94 27.67
N THR A 864 -21.94 5.32 28.37
CA THR A 864 -21.90 5.08 29.81
C THR A 864 -20.48 5.28 30.33
N ALA A 865 -20.31 5.38 31.67
CA ALA A 865 -19.00 5.58 32.30
C ALA A 865 -17.96 4.50 31.95
N ASP A 866 -18.40 3.26 31.72
CA ASP A 866 -17.53 2.12 31.38
C ASP A 866 -17.45 1.84 29.86
N SER A 867 -18.24 2.54 29.03
CA SER A 867 -18.30 2.32 27.58
C SER A 867 -17.12 2.95 26.84
N LYS A 868 -16.75 2.34 25.71
CA LYS A 868 -15.81 2.91 24.72
C LYS A 868 -16.52 3.60 23.55
N SER A 869 -17.86 3.58 23.53
CA SER A 869 -18.70 4.25 22.53
C SER A 869 -18.74 5.75 22.77
N LEU A 870 -18.23 6.52 21.81
CA LEU A 870 -18.41 7.97 21.75
C LEU A 870 -19.71 8.30 21.00
N VAL A 871 -20.58 9.10 21.62
CA VAL A 871 -21.84 9.58 21.03
C VAL A 871 -21.95 11.10 21.12
N LYS A 872 -22.79 11.70 20.26
CA LYS A 872 -23.09 13.13 20.34
C LYS A 872 -23.93 13.40 21.61
N ASP A 873 -23.73 14.56 22.24
CA ASP A 873 -24.58 15.07 23.31
C ASP A 873 -25.45 16.21 22.80
N LYS A 874 -24.81 17.23 22.22
CA LYS A 874 -25.45 18.46 21.74
C LYS A 874 -24.76 18.96 20.48
N VAL A 875 -25.52 19.67 19.65
CA VAL A 875 -25.02 20.47 18.54
C VAL A 875 -25.58 21.87 18.66
N SER A 876 -24.71 22.87 18.57
CA SER A 876 -25.08 24.28 18.46
C SER A 876 -24.72 24.79 17.07
N ILE A 877 -25.50 25.72 16.54
CA ILE A 877 -25.25 26.37 15.24
C ILE A 877 -25.22 27.88 15.40
N LEU A 878 -24.64 28.59 14.43
CA LEU A 878 -24.67 30.05 14.42
C LEU A 878 -26.11 30.58 14.38
N GLY A 879 -26.52 31.36 15.39
CA GLY A 879 -27.87 31.95 15.46
C GLY A 879 -27.99 33.29 14.71
N LYS A 880 -26.90 34.03 14.59
CA LYS A 880 -26.79 35.29 13.82
C LYS A 880 -25.34 35.49 13.37
N HIS A 881 -25.12 36.22 12.29
CA HIS A 881 -23.77 36.61 11.88
C HIS A 881 -23.03 37.35 12.99
N ALA A 882 -21.78 36.96 13.23
CA ALA A 882 -20.89 37.54 14.23
C ALA A 882 -19.64 38.13 13.57
N ASP A 883 -18.99 39.08 14.24
CA ASP A 883 -17.68 39.59 13.81
C ASP A 883 -16.59 38.59 14.24
N ALA A 884 -15.79 38.12 13.28
CA ALA A 884 -14.77 37.11 13.54
C ALA A 884 -13.67 37.59 14.50
N ALA A 885 -13.48 38.90 14.68
CA ALA A 885 -12.55 39.46 15.65
C ALA A 885 -13.04 39.34 17.11
N THR A 886 -14.35 39.10 17.32
CA THR A 886 -14.97 38.97 18.65
C THR A 886 -15.50 37.57 18.94
N TYR A 887 -15.58 36.71 17.92
CA TYR A 887 -16.09 35.35 18.03
C TYR A 887 -15.08 34.45 18.74
N GLN A 888 -15.45 33.94 19.92
CA GLN A 888 -14.59 33.09 20.74
C GLN A 888 -14.67 31.61 20.35
N GLY A 889 -15.74 31.25 19.63
CA GLY A 889 -16.03 29.87 19.23
C GLY A 889 -16.24 28.97 20.44
N LEU A 890 -15.77 27.72 20.35
CA LEU A 890 -15.72 26.81 21.49
C LEU A 890 -14.72 27.32 22.56
N HIS A 891 -15.19 27.65 23.76
CA HIS A 891 -14.37 28.25 24.83
C HIS A 891 -14.85 27.81 26.23
N ASN A 892 -14.06 28.10 27.27
CA ASN A 892 -14.44 27.78 28.65
C ASN A 892 -15.05 28.99 29.36
N VAL A 893 -16.09 28.73 30.16
CA VAL A 893 -16.61 29.68 31.16
C VAL A 893 -16.58 28.97 32.51
N GLY A 894 -15.62 29.33 33.35
CA GLY A 894 -15.29 28.56 34.55
C GLY A 894 -14.78 27.16 34.18
N ASN A 895 -15.43 26.12 34.71
CA ASN A 895 -15.09 24.71 34.43
C ASN A 895 -16.00 24.07 33.35
N GLU A 896 -16.89 24.86 32.72
CA GLU A 896 -17.77 24.38 31.66
C GLU A 896 -17.27 24.81 30.28
N LEU A 897 -17.35 23.88 29.32
CA LEU A 897 -17.08 24.15 27.93
C LEU A 897 -18.37 24.60 27.25
N VAL A 898 -18.35 25.76 26.60
CA VAL A 898 -19.51 26.38 25.97
C VAL A 898 -19.20 26.82 24.54
N ALA A 899 -20.25 26.89 23.72
CA ALA A 899 -20.18 27.52 22.41
C ALA A 899 -20.19 29.05 22.56
N ASP A 900 -19.82 29.78 21.49
CA ASP A 900 -19.92 31.24 21.45
C ASP A 900 -21.35 31.72 21.74
N VAL A 901 -21.49 32.89 22.38
CA VAL A 901 -22.79 33.51 22.68
C VAL A 901 -23.63 33.85 21.45
N SER A 902 -23.03 33.85 20.26
CA SER A 902 -23.69 34.01 18.96
C SER A 902 -24.26 32.71 18.41
N ASN A 903 -23.84 31.56 18.96
CA ASN A 903 -24.38 30.26 18.64
C ASN A 903 -25.62 29.97 19.49
N ILE A 904 -26.59 29.29 18.90
CA ILE A 904 -27.79 28.79 19.58
C ILE A 904 -27.77 27.27 19.58
N PRO A 905 -28.29 26.61 20.63
CA PRO A 905 -28.53 25.17 20.58
C PRO A 905 -29.42 24.82 19.39
N ALA A 906 -29.03 23.79 18.64
CA ALA A 906 -29.76 23.30 17.48
C ALA A 906 -30.38 21.92 17.75
N THR A 907 -29.60 21.01 18.33
CA THR A 907 -30.00 19.62 18.53
C THR A 907 -29.45 19.10 19.86
N THR A 908 -30.29 18.47 20.67
CA THR A 908 -29.88 17.73 21.88
C THR A 908 -30.21 16.25 21.72
N TYR A 909 -29.24 15.38 22.01
CA TYR A 909 -29.36 13.93 21.96
C TYR A 909 -29.65 13.40 23.38
N LEU A 910 -30.94 13.19 23.65
CA LEU A 910 -31.48 12.93 24.98
C LEU A 910 -31.30 11.47 25.41
N ALA A 911 -31.48 10.52 24.49
CA ALA A 911 -31.32 9.09 24.77
C ALA A 911 -30.67 8.32 23.61
N TYR A 912 -30.09 7.17 23.96
CA TYR A 912 -29.41 6.23 23.09
C TYR A 912 -29.84 4.79 23.41
N ASP A 913 -29.77 3.88 22.46
CA ASP A 913 -29.89 2.44 22.71
C ASP A 913 -28.55 1.81 23.15
N SER A 914 -28.57 0.53 23.51
CA SER A 914 -27.37 -0.27 23.80
C SER A 914 -26.44 -0.48 22.61
N TYR A 915 -26.81 0.04 21.44
CA TYR A 915 -26.10 -0.07 20.17
C TYR A 915 -25.47 1.26 19.74
N SER A 916 -25.52 2.28 20.59
CA SER A 916 -25.01 3.65 20.36
C SER A 916 -25.81 4.45 19.31
N ASN A 917 -27.01 4.01 18.94
CA ASN A 917 -27.91 4.76 18.08
C ASN A 917 -28.74 5.78 18.89
N PRO A 918 -28.98 6.99 18.38
CA PRO A 918 -29.77 8.00 19.08
C PRO A 918 -31.27 7.67 19.03
N THR A 919 -31.86 7.32 20.17
CA THR A 919 -33.28 6.94 20.27
C THR A 919 -34.21 8.11 20.58
N HIS A 920 -33.69 9.22 21.11
CA HIS A 920 -34.48 10.42 21.40
C HIS A 920 -33.66 11.68 21.14
N ILE A 921 -34.16 12.54 20.26
CA ILE A 921 -33.50 13.77 19.82
C ILE A 921 -34.49 14.93 19.92
N ARG A 922 -34.07 16.08 20.44
CA ARG A 922 -34.84 17.32 20.42
C ARG A 922 -34.19 18.36 19.50
N ASN A 923 -34.99 18.94 18.62
CA ASN A 923 -34.67 20.18 17.92
C ASN A 923 -34.87 21.35 18.90
N GLU A 924 -33.80 22.08 19.19
CA GLU A 924 -33.82 23.12 20.22
C GLU A 924 -34.43 24.46 19.73
N LYS A 925 -34.64 24.63 18.41
CA LYS A 925 -35.22 25.84 17.82
C LYS A 925 -36.74 25.91 17.98
N ASP A 926 -37.42 24.80 17.73
CA ASP A 926 -38.90 24.69 17.79
C ASP A 926 -39.39 23.78 18.93
N LYS A 927 -38.45 23.19 19.70
CA LYS A 927 -38.69 22.20 20.77
C LYS A 927 -39.39 20.93 20.30
N THR A 928 -39.39 20.63 18.99
CA THR A 928 -39.91 19.36 18.50
C THR A 928 -39.00 18.21 18.90
N GLU A 929 -39.59 17.19 19.52
CA GLU A 929 -38.91 15.96 19.88
C GLU A 929 -39.17 14.87 18.84
N THR A 930 -38.15 14.04 18.59
CA THR A 930 -38.19 12.92 17.66
C THR A 930 -37.67 11.67 18.36
N VAL A 931 -38.50 10.63 18.40
CA VAL A 931 -38.13 9.31 18.91
C VAL A 931 -37.80 8.41 17.73
N TYR A 932 -36.67 7.71 17.80
CA TYR A 932 -36.29 6.68 16.85
C TYR A 932 -36.36 5.30 17.50
N LEU A 933 -37.00 4.37 16.81
CA LEU A 933 -36.98 2.96 17.17
C LEU A 933 -36.07 2.23 16.19
N TYR A 934 -35.21 1.37 16.71
CA TYR A 934 -34.26 0.57 15.92
C TYR A 934 -34.66 -0.91 15.92
N GLY A 935 -34.21 -1.62 14.90
CA GLY A 935 -34.36 -3.05 14.76
C GLY A 935 -33.18 -3.66 14.01
N TYR A 936 -33.26 -4.97 13.74
CA TYR A 936 -32.20 -5.70 13.03
C TYR A 936 -30.86 -5.65 13.77
N LYS A 937 -30.84 -6.03 15.06
CA LYS A 937 -29.69 -5.87 15.99
C LYS A 937 -29.16 -4.43 16.07
N GLY A 938 -30.09 -3.48 16.11
CA GLY A 938 -29.80 -2.04 16.10
C GLY A 938 -29.23 -1.49 14.79
N LYS A 939 -29.21 -2.26 13.70
CA LYS A 939 -28.57 -1.84 12.45
C LYS A 939 -29.37 -0.81 11.65
N TYR A 940 -30.69 -0.78 11.81
CA TYR A 940 -31.57 0.09 11.02
C TYR A 940 -32.66 0.73 11.88
N ALA A 941 -32.94 2.01 11.65
CA ALA A 941 -34.11 2.70 12.22
C ALA A 941 -35.39 2.14 11.58
N ILE A 942 -36.28 1.55 12.37
CA ILE A 942 -37.55 0.97 11.93
C ILE A 942 -38.74 1.94 12.11
N ALA A 943 -38.57 2.97 12.94
CA ALA A 943 -39.50 4.10 13.03
C ALA A 943 -38.78 5.41 13.34
N GLU A 944 -39.28 6.49 12.75
CA GLU A 944 -39.04 7.89 13.11
C GLU A 944 -40.39 8.47 13.56
N ILE A 945 -40.49 8.92 14.81
CA ILE A 945 -41.71 9.43 15.44
C ILE A 945 -41.46 10.90 15.79
N LYS A 946 -41.80 11.82 14.89
CA LYS A 946 -41.66 13.27 15.09
C LYS A 946 -42.84 13.84 15.87
N ASN A 947 -42.59 14.84 16.70
CA ASN A 947 -43.57 15.45 17.61
C ASN A 947 -44.14 14.44 18.63
N SER A 948 -43.24 13.73 19.32
CA SER A 948 -43.55 12.86 20.47
C SER A 948 -42.34 12.75 21.39
N ASP A 949 -42.58 12.57 22.69
CA ASP A 949 -41.57 12.34 23.70
C ASP A 949 -41.30 10.83 23.94
N TYR A 950 -40.17 10.52 24.57
CA TYR A 950 -39.74 9.14 24.80
C TYR A 950 -40.62 8.39 25.82
N GLU A 951 -41.18 9.07 26.83
CA GLU A 951 -42.03 8.44 27.85
C GLU A 951 -43.38 8.01 27.25
N SER A 952 -44.00 8.84 26.41
CA SER A 952 -45.21 8.50 25.66
C SER A 952 -45.03 7.28 24.77
N VAL A 953 -43.94 7.21 24.00
CA VAL A 953 -43.66 6.06 23.11
C VAL A 953 -43.33 4.80 23.92
N THR A 954 -42.49 4.90 24.95
CA THR A 954 -42.11 3.75 25.77
C THR A 954 -43.22 3.25 26.69
N GLY A 955 -44.12 4.12 27.16
CA GLY A 955 -45.32 3.75 27.89
C GLY A 955 -46.35 2.98 27.06
N LEU A 956 -46.48 3.31 25.76
CA LEU A 956 -47.38 2.61 24.84
C LEU A 956 -46.82 1.27 24.35
N LEU A 957 -45.51 1.18 24.10
CA LEU A 957 -44.87 -0.04 23.59
C LEU A 957 -44.40 -1.00 24.70
N GLY A 958 -43.90 -0.46 25.81
CA GLY A 958 -43.17 -1.18 26.85
C GLY A 958 -41.70 -1.43 26.48
N ASN A 959 -40.80 -1.30 27.45
CA ASN A 959 -39.36 -1.48 27.27
C ASN A 959 -39.00 -2.88 26.73
N ASP A 960 -39.71 -3.94 27.13
CA ASP A 960 -39.49 -5.30 26.63
C ASP A 960 -39.79 -5.44 25.14
N LEU A 961 -40.78 -4.71 24.60
CA LEU A 961 -41.05 -4.68 23.16
C LEU A 961 -39.97 -3.89 22.43
N ILE A 962 -39.58 -2.72 22.94
CA ILE A 962 -38.54 -1.88 22.30
C ILE A 962 -37.22 -2.65 22.23
N LYS A 963 -36.79 -3.28 23.34
CA LYS A 963 -35.60 -4.12 23.36
C LYS A 963 -35.72 -5.29 22.39
N ARG A 964 -36.85 -5.99 22.37
CA ARG A 964 -37.09 -7.13 21.47
C ARG A 964 -37.18 -6.74 19.99
N LEU A 965 -37.62 -5.52 19.67
CA LEU A 965 -37.53 -4.94 18.32
C LEU A 965 -36.07 -4.71 17.94
N ALA A 966 -35.29 -4.07 18.81
CA ALA A 966 -33.88 -3.74 18.60
C ALA A 966 -33.01 -5.00 18.42
N ASP A 967 -33.13 -5.97 19.33
CA ASP A 967 -32.30 -7.18 19.40
C ASP A 967 -32.68 -8.24 18.33
N ALA A 968 -33.87 -8.14 17.72
CA ALA A 968 -34.32 -9.10 16.71
C ALA A 968 -33.49 -8.99 15.42
N THR A 969 -33.08 -10.14 14.86
CA THR A 969 -32.45 -10.22 13.52
C THR A 969 -33.37 -9.76 12.39
N LYS A 970 -34.68 -9.88 12.60
CA LYS A 970 -35.75 -9.19 11.86
C LYS A 970 -36.95 -9.01 12.79
N PRO A 971 -37.46 -7.78 12.99
CA PRO A 971 -38.70 -7.53 13.74
C PRO A 971 -39.87 -8.38 13.22
N SER A 972 -40.66 -8.94 14.12
CA SER A 972 -41.82 -9.76 13.74
C SER A 972 -42.96 -8.86 13.20
N TYR A 973 -43.82 -9.42 12.34
CA TYR A 973 -45.00 -8.69 11.86
C TYR A 973 -45.91 -8.22 13.01
N SER A 974 -46.11 -9.05 14.04
CA SER A 974 -46.92 -8.70 15.21
C SER A 974 -46.30 -7.60 16.07
N ASP A 975 -44.97 -7.45 16.08
CA ASP A 975 -44.30 -6.37 16.79
C ASP A 975 -44.29 -5.07 15.97
N MET A 976 -44.02 -5.14 14.67
CA MET A 976 -44.18 -3.99 13.77
C MET A 976 -45.63 -3.48 13.78
N GLN A 977 -46.64 -4.36 13.87
CA GLN A 977 -48.03 -3.93 13.99
C GLN A 977 -48.30 -3.13 15.27
N LYS A 978 -47.59 -3.39 16.38
CA LYS A 978 -47.67 -2.56 17.59
C LYS A 978 -47.03 -1.18 17.39
N VAL A 979 -45.93 -1.10 16.65
CA VAL A 979 -45.32 0.18 16.23
C VAL A 979 -46.26 0.96 15.31
N GLU A 980 -46.95 0.30 14.37
CA GLU A 980 -47.94 0.94 13.50
C GLU A 980 -49.17 1.45 14.26
N ASN A 981 -49.58 0.78 15.36
CA ASN A 981 -50.67 1.24 16.22
C ASN A 981 -50.39 2.59 16.90
N LEU A 982 -49.12 3.00 17.03
CA LEU A 982 -48.77 4.34 17.52
C LEU A 982 -49.39 5.45 16.67
N ARG A 983 -49.69 5.20 15.38
CA ARG A 983 -50.32 6.19 14.48
C ARG A 983 -51.72 6.61 14.93
N THR A 984 -52.45 5.73 15.64
CA THR A 984 -53.78 6.05 16.20
C THR A 984 -53.71 6.45 17.67
N GLN A 985 -52.68 5.99 18.40
CA GLN A 985 -52.45 6.33 19.81
C GLN A 985 -51.78 7.70 20.01
N LEU A 986 -51.01 8.17 19.02
CA LEU A 986 -50.29 9.45 19.01
C LEU A 986 -50.72 10.32 17.81
N PRO A 987 -51.98 10.81 17.77
CA PRO A 987 -52.55 11.49 16.59
C PRO A 987 -51.90 12.85 16.25
N ALA A 988 -51.08 13.41 17.16
CA ALA A 988 -50.33 14.64 16.93
C ALA A 988 -48.91 14.39 16.35
N SER A 989 -48.50 13.13 16.21
CA SER A 989 -47.12 12.75 15.85
C SER A 989 -47.01 12.31 14.38
N PHE A 990 -45.93 12.74 13.72
CA PHE A 990 -45.64 12.36 12.34
C PHE A 990 -44.74 11.12 12.33
N ILE A 991 -45.34 9.96 12.04
CA ILE A 991 -44.65 8.66 12.12
C ILE A 991 -44.24 8.20 10.73
N THR A 992 -42.94 7.99 10.51
CA THR A 992 -42.42 7.26 9.35
C THR A 992 -41.93 5.89 9.81
N THR A 993 -42.36 4.81 9.17
CA THR A 993 -41.89 3.44 9.49
C THR A 993 -41.14 2.82 8.30
N TYR A 994 -40.17 1.96 8.62
CA TYR A 994 -39.24 1.38 7.66
C TYR A 994 -39.12 -0.12 7.89
N GLU A 995 -39.14 -0.90 6.80
CA GLU A 995 -38.80 -2.33 6.83
C GLU A 995 -37.64 -2.58 5.86
N TYR A 996 -36.74 -3.49 6.24
CA TYR A 996 -35.50 -3.79 5.53
C TYR A 996 -35.36 -5.27 5.15
N ILE A 997 -34.66 -5.50 4.04
CA ILE A 997 -34.03 -6.77 3.70
C ILE A 997 -32.57 -6.72 4.22
N PRO A 998 -32.19 -7.56 5.20
CA PRO A 998 -30.85 -7.52 5.79
C PRO A 998 -29.74 -7.62 4.76
N TYR A 999 -28.72 -6.76 4.91
CA TYR A 999 -27.56 -6.62 4.00
C TYR A 999 -27.89 -6.23 2.55
N ILE A 1000 -29.15 -5.85 2.24
CA ILE A 1000 -29.57 -5.42 0.90
C ILE A 1000 -30.10 -3.97 0.92
N GLY A 1001 -31.09 -3.66 1.76
CA GLY A 1001 -31.64 -2.30 1.84
C GLY A 1001 -33.08 -2.22 2.34
N ILE A 1002 -33.69 -1.04 2.24
CA ILE A 1002 -35.08 -0.77 2.64
C ILE A 1002 -36.03 -1.49 1.67
N SER A 1003 -36.87 -2.42 2.14
CA SER A 1003 -37.96 -3.01 1.35
C SER A 1003 -39.24 -2.17 1.32
N LYS A 1004 -39.46 -1.31 2.33
CA LYS A 1004 -40.69 -0.53 2.46
C LYS A 1004 -40.47 0.69 3.34
N ILE A 1005 -41.06 1.80 2.94
CA ILE A 1005 -41.24 3.01 3.76
C ILE A 1005 -42.73 3.27 3.86
N ARG A 1006 -43.23 3.68 5.02
CA ARG A 1006 -44.59 4.18 5.19
C ARG A 1006 -44.56 5.54 5.85
N ASP A 1007 -45.04 6.54 5.12
CA ASP A 1007 -44.93 7.95 5.49
C ASP A 1007 -45.91 8.36 6.61
N PRO A 1008 -45.85 9.60 7.12
CA PRO A 1008 -46.79 10.10 8.12
C PRO A 1008 -48.25 10.14 7.68
N LYS A 1009 -48.54 10.09 6.36
CA LYS A 1009 -49.89 10.04 5.79
C LYS A 1009 -50.40 8.60 5.64
N ASN A 1010 -49.69 7.62 6.20
CA ASN A 1010 -49.96 6.18 6.08
C ASN A 1010 -49.83 5.65 4.63
N VAL A 1011 -49.18 6.39 3.73
CA VAL A 1011 -48.91 5.96 2.36
C VAL A 1011 -47.64 5.12 2.36
N SER A 1012 -47.76 3.88 1.89
CA SER A 1012 -46.62 2.97 1.77
C SER A 1012 -45.95 3.11 0.40
N THR A 1013 -44.63 3.05 0.38
CA THR A 1013 -43.78 2.92 -0.81
C THR A 1013 -42.99 1.62 -0.66
N TYR A 1014 -43.03 0.77 -1.67
CA TYR A 1014 -42.32 -0.51 -1.68
C TYR A 1014 -41.10 -0.44 -2.59
N PHE A 1015 -40.09 -1.22 -2.23
CA PHE A 1015 -38.78 -1.26 -2.87
C PHE A 1015 -38.43 -2.72 -3.11
N LYS A 1016 -38.19 -3.06 -4.37
CA LYS A 1016 -37.88 -4.42 -4.81
C LYS A 1016 -36.47 -4.47 -5.35
N TYR A 1017 -35.75 -5.50 -4.96
CA TYR A 1017 -34.36 -5.72 -5.34
C TYR A 1017 -34.26 -6.93 -6.27
N ASP A 1018 -33.24 -6.95 -7.12
CA ASP A 1018 -32.83 -8.17 -7.79
C ASP A 1018 -32.06 -9.11 -6.85
N ASP A 1019 -31.75 -10.30 -7.35
CA ASP A 1019 -31.02 -11.33 -6.59
C ASP A 1019 -29.54 -11.00 -6.33
N SER A 1020 -29.03 -9.89 -6.91
CA SER A 1020 -27.72 -9.29 -6.56
C SER A 1020 -27.84 -8.22 -5.46
N GLY A 1021 -29.05 -7.90 -5.00
CA GLY A 1021 -29.29 -6.89 -3.97
C GLY A 1021 -29.36 -5.46 -4.48
N ARG A 1022 -29.61 -5.22 -5.78
CA ARG A 1022 -29.76 -3.87 -6.36
C ARG A 1022 -31.22 -3.49 -6.55
N LEU A 1023 -31.56 -2.22 -6.32
CA LEU A 1023 -32.94 -1.72 -6.35
C LEU A 1023 -33.48 -1.66 -7.80
N ILE A 1024 -34.39 -2.56 -8.18
CA ILE A 1024 -34.95 -2.63 -9.54
C ILE A 1024 -36.29 -1.89 -9.70
N GLU A 1025 -37.13 -1.84 -8.67
CA GLU A 1025 -38.46 -1.22 -8.75
C GLU A 1025 -38.81 -0.49 -7.45
N LYS A 1026 -39.46 0.66 -7.59
CA LYS A 1026 -40.09 1.43 -6.51
C LYS A 1026 -41.56 1.63 -6.89
N THR A 1027 -42.48 1.14 -6.05
CA THR A 1027 -43.93 1.25 -6.28
C THR A 1027 -44.64 1.95 -5.13
N ASP A 1028 -45.80 2.52 -5.42
CA ASP A 1028 -46.65 3.18 -4.43
C ASP A 1028 -47.57 2.18 -3.69
N HIS A 1029 -48.41 2.70 -2.80
CA HIS A 1029 -49.38 1.93 -2.01
C HIS A 1029 -50.43 1.16 -2.82
N LYS A 1030 -50.66 1.50 -4.09
CA LYS A 1030 -51.57 0.82 -5.02
C LYS A 1030 -50.85 -0.21 -5.89
N GLY A 1031 -49.52 -0.25 -5.83
CA GLY A 1031 -48.67 -1.04 -6.72
C GLY A 1031 -48.29 -0.31 -8.01
N GLU A 1032 -48.65 0.97 -8.16
CA GLU A 1032 -48.28 1.77 -9.33
C GLU A 1032 -46.79 2.09 -9.31
N LEU A 1033 -46.15 2.08 -10.49
CA LEU A 1033 -44.72 2.26 -10.62
C LEU A 1033 -44.32 3.74 -10.42
N ILE A 1034 -43.51 4.01 -9.40
CA ILE A 1034 -42.91 5.34 -9.17
C ILE A 1034 -41.61 5.47 -9.96
N SER A 1035 -40.74 4.45 -9.90
CA SER A 1035 -39.52 4.37 -10.71
C SER A 1035 -39.09 2.91 -10.90
N SER A 1036 -38.49 2.62 -12.05
CA SER A 1036 -37.78 1.35 -12.29
C SER A 1036 -36.35 1.63 -12.72
N TYR A 1037 -35.46 0.70 -12.35
CA TYR A 1037 -34.05 0.72 -12.69
C TYR A 1037 -33.75 -0.56 -13.45
N LYS A 1038 -33.50 -0.41 -14.75
CA LYS A 1038 -32.91 -1.48 -15.55
C LYS A 1038 -31.40 -1.35 -15.48
N TYR A 1039 -30.81 -2.04 -14.52
CA TYR A 1039 -29.40 -2.41 -14.65
C TYR A 1039 -29.27 -3.29 -15.90
N SER A 1040 -28.17 -3.15 -16.64
CA SER A 1040 -27.82 -4.18 -17.62
C SER A 1040 -27.75 -5.50 -16.84
N ASN A 1041 -28.44 -6.54 -17.34
CA ASN A 1041 -28.81 -7.75 -16.58
C ASN A 1041 -27.64 -8.54 -15.95
N ASN A 1042 -26.40 -8.10 -16.17
CA ASN A 1042 -25.20 -8.90 -16.05
C ASN A 1042 -24.15 -8.31 -15.07
N LEU A 1043 -24.40 -7.18 -14.38
CA LEU A 1043 -23.48 -6.68 -13.34
C LEU A 1043 -23.54 -7.52 -12.04
#